data_AF-A0A093Z291-F1
#
_entry.id   AF-A0A093Z291-F1
#
_cell.length_a   1.000
_cell.length_b   1.000
_cell.length_c   1.000
_cell.angle_alpha   90.00
_cell.angle_beta   90.00
_cell.angle_gamma   90.00
#
_symmetry.space_group_name_H-M   'P 1'
#
loop_
_entity.id
_entity.type
_entity.pdbx_description
1 polymer ?
#
loop_
_entity_poly.entity_id
_entity_poly.type
_entity_poly.pdbx_seq_one_letter_code
_entity_poly.pdbx_strand_id
1 'polypeptide(L)'
;MTNRTFSIQQNRELSPVEARIRSAERRLRDFLGRRRTLETSTLQTTLQEQPTGMPKARRRQRPVVDWEASGTEDNLANASEGSTNNRVGDDSGNDHTTIHTNGGRPRQSTASQGNQQLSLGPWTQAVRETVQSMGATNCAIQDLQLRFESHRDELMKMDEIMNKLAVLEKECEEKDSEIVKQDNTITTLTTRNEKREANIVEREKELAQKEKELDQERVKQEKRVAAVKAEERLKLENEYSELTQEVAQSCDKRKKELEDEFAKAKVLNDKRVTALETEKQQLLQIMDEEKRRAKAQSEMLEKSTKQCDVLDRAIGSVKNDMRELEKELKRIKKDFALNSQPREYFEKSFQEIQGSIERLSLKYFHDIEGKDLDILHEKLVANDPSFGSVPIDDTDDSHELRAAHAQRIISDAMCEFVWKPLGSEYTLLHPDFNSLLVKLSDELFKYNPDGRVAKVWTALTMRALETLPVNPMPPQACPVTQSVRADHVISRVLSVLSPLVSSSQDESLRKDLLTLTKSAIDVWNNAQSGGLKITVTPLLEPERREEWRSHIFDPLDHDEKNLDVISRTHPRILTLFPRVIAWETARPVKDDNAVPGSFPLESDHELRTKEMCIHRGTGLPELSPLIVRGKQAQEERNDYFSKRSRVVNDLQQQSGTAGSYRNTSRRRSSNGHPFLEAHLKKPGLGYKDEPPLRIEPPDFEVRYVAASTG
;
A
#
# COMPACT_ATOMS: atom_id res chain seq x y z
N MET A 1 -12.39 34.85 15.57
CA MET A 1 -13.55 33.97 15.84
C MET A 1 -14.29 33.69 14.52
N THR A 2 -15.44 33.00 14.56
CA THR A 2 -16.26 32.52 13.42
C THR A 2 -15.58 31.55 12.43
N ASN A 3 -15.60 30.26 12.79
CA ASN A 3 -15.36 29.18 11.83
C ASN A 3 -16.60 29.00 10.91
N ARG A 4 -16.38 28.89 9.59
CA ARG A 4 -17.38 28.37 8.63
C ARG A 4 -16.73 27.29 7.76
N THR A 5 -17.09 26.04 8.04
CA THR A 5 -16.71 24.87 7.23
C THR A 5 -17.57 24.81 5.96
N PHE A 6 -16.96 25.10 4.81
CA PHE A 6 -17.57 24.79 3.52
C PHE A 6 -17.36 23.31 3.17
N SER A 7 -18.47 22.54 3.16
CA SER A 7 -18.46 21.18 2.61
C SER A 7 -18.57 21.25 1.09
N ILE A 8 -17.52 20.87 0.37
CA ILE A 8 -17.52 20.81 -1.10
C ILE A 8 -17.76 19.36 -1.52
N GLN A 9 -19.02 19.01 -1.77
CA GLN A 9 -19.37 17.79 -2.49
C GLN A 9 -19.02 17.94 -3.98
N GLN A 10 -17.79 17.59 -4.37
CA GLN A 10 -17.47 17.38 -5.77
C GLN A 10 -18.13 16.07 -6.26
N ASN A 11 -19.32 16.20 -6.84
CA ASN A 11 -19.88 15.19 -7.76
C ASN A 11 -19.05 15.17 -9.05
N ARG A 12 -17.83 14.64 -8.96
CA ARG A 12 -16.97 14.41 -10.10
C ARG A 12 -17.43 13.12 -10.78
N GLU A 13 -18.14 13.27 -11.89
CA GLU A 13 -18.49 12.13 -12.75
C GLU A 13 -17.20 11.44 -13.18
N LEU A 14 -17.06 10.18 -12.76
CA LEU A 14 -15.87 9.38 -13.05
C LEU A 14 -15.94 8.90 -14.48
N SER A 15 -14.79 8.94 -15.18
CA SER A 15 -14.69 8.31 -16.49
C SER A 15 -15.11 6.83 -16.40
N PRO A 16 -15.78 6.26 -17.42
CA PRO A 16 -16.10 4.83 -17.46
C PRO A 16 -14.89 3.91 -17.23
N VAL A 17 -13.68 4.40 -17.52
CA VAL A 17 -12.41 3.73 -17.21
C VAL A 17 -12.08 3.78 -15.72
N GLU A 18 -12.17 4.95 -15.08
CA GLU A 18 -11.96 5.11 -13.63
C GLU A 18 -13.00 4.33 -12.81
N ALA A 19 -14.25 4.31 -13.26
CA ALA A 19 -15.33 3.53 -12.66
C ALA A 19 -15.05 2.02 -12.72
N ARG A 20 -14.48 1.53 -13.84
CA ARG A 20 -14.02 0.14 -13.98
C ARG A 20 -12.82 -0.16 -13.08
N ILE A 21 -11.84 0.73 -12.99
CA ILE A 21 -10.67 0.58 -12.10
C ILE A 21 -11.12 0.50 -10.64
N ARG A 22 -11.92 1.45 -10.15
CA ARG A 22 -12.47 1.44 -8.77
C ARG A 22 -13.47 0.31 -8.50
N SER A 23 -13.92 -0.41 -9.52
CA SER A 23 -14.69 -1.66 -9.39
C SER A 23 -13.76 -2.86 -9.23
N ALA A 24 -12.71 -2.95 -10.05
CA ALA A 24 -11.66 -3.96 -9.93
C ALA A 24 -10.90 -3.87 -8.59
N GLU A 25 -10.55 -2.66 -8.14
CA GLU A 25 -9.90 -2.42 -6.84
C GLU A 25 -10.75 -2.86 -5.65
N ARG A 26 -12.09 -2.70 -5.73
CA ARG A 26 -13.01 -3.18 -4.68
C ARG A 26 -13.07 -4.70 -4.67
N ARG A 27 -13.25 -5.33 -5.83
CA ARG A 27 -13.21 -6.80 -5.97
C ARG A 27 -11.89 -7.40 -5.47
N LEU A 28 -10.75 -6.75 -5.74
CA LEU A 28 -9.45 -7.15 -5.19
C LEU A 28 -9.37 -6.99 -3.67
N ARG A 29 -9.92 -5.90 -3.10
CA ARG A 29 -9.99 -5.70 -1.65
C ARG A 29 -10.86 -6.76 -0.96
N ASP A 30 -12.02 -7.08 -1.54
CA ASP A 30 -12.92 -8.11 -1.02
C ASP A 30 -12.29 -9.52 -1.09
N PHE A 31 -11.56 -9.81 -2.18
CA PHE A 31 -10.85 -11.08 -2.36
C PHE A 31 -9.68 -11.24 -1.39
N LEU A 32 -8.87 -10.19 -1.19
CA LEU A 32 -7.78 -10.17 -0.21
C LEU A 32 -8.29 -10.17 1.25
N GLY A 33 -9.42 -9.52 1.51
CA GLY A 33 -10.10 -9.54 2.81
C GLY A 33 -10.55 -10.94 3.20
N ARG A 34 -11.24 -11.65 2.29
CA ARG A 34 -11.70 -13.04 2.54
C ARG A 34 -10.56 -14.05 2.72
N ARG A 35 -9.35 -13.78 2.20
CA ARG A 35 -8.21 -14.68 2.36
C ARG A 35 -7.52 -14.58 3.72
N ARG A 36 -7.71 -13.50 4.48
CA ARG A 36 -7.14 -13.34 5.84
C ARG A 36 -7.96 -13.97 6.97
N THR A 37 -9.14 -14.51 6.69
CA THR A 37 -10.06 -15.07 7.70
C THR A 37 -10.17 -16.60 7.68
N LEU A 38 -9.23 -17.30 7.03
CA LEU A 38 -9.26 -18.76 6.87
C LEU A 38 -7.94 -19.50 7.15
N GLU A 39 -6.85 -18.79 7.49
CA GLU A 39 -5.52 -19.38 7.71
C GLU A 39 -5.07 -19.30 9.20
N THR A 40 -6.02 -19.29 10.15
CA THR A 40 -5.75 -19.22 11.60
C THR A 40 -6.51 -20.26 12.45
N SER A 41 -6.75 -21.47 11.92
CA SER A 41 -7.36 -22.60 12.66
C SER A 41 -6.99 -23.99 12.13
N THR A 42 -5.70 -24.31 11.94
CA THR A 42 -5.27 -25.72 11.77
C THR A 42 -3.79 -25.96 12.10
N LEU A 43 -3.51 -27.17 12.61
CA LEU A 43 -2.19 -27.84 12.69
C LEU A 43 -1.08 -27.16 13.52
N GLN A 44 -1.11 -27.38 14.83
CA GLN A 44 0.04 -27.22 15.73
C GLN A 44 0.64 -28.59 16.10
N THR A 45 1.34 -29.26 15.16
CA THR A 45 1.96 -30.58 15.43
C THR A 45 3.28 -30.81 14.67
N THR A 46 4.39 -30.49 15.36
CA THR A 46 5.72 -31.15 15.32
C THR A 46 6.29 -31.73 14.00
N LEU A 47 7.34 -31.07 13.47
CA LEU A 47 8.62 -31.68 13.07
C LEU A 47 9.71 -30.78 13.68
N GLN A 48 10.67 -31.22 14.51
CA GLN A 48 11.65 -32.32 14.42
C GLN A 48 12.93 -31.92 13.68
N GLU A 49 13.98 -31.63 14.46
CA GLU A 49 15.36 -31.64 14.01
C GLU A 49 16.03 -33.01 14.29
N GLN A 50 17.13 -33.26 13.61
CA GLN A 50 18.09 -34.36 13.81
C GLN A 50 19.06 -34.05 15.00
N PRO A 51 19.94 -34.95 15.51
CA PRO A 51 20.64 -36.00 14.74
C PRO A 51 21.08 -37.32 15.46
N THR A 52 21.75 -38.18 14.66
CA THR A 52 22.74 -39.23 15.04
C THR A 52 22.35 -40.38 15.97
N GLY A 53 22.54 -41.63 15.50
CA GLY A 53 22.58 -42.81 16.36
C GLY A 53 22.51 -44.17 15.63
N MET A 54 23.62 -44.90 15.57
CA MET A 54 23.70 -46.36 15.32
C MET A 54 24.19 -47.05 16.62
N PRO A 55 24.07 -48.39 16.84
CA PRO A 55 23.51 -49.47 15.99
C PRO A 55 22.62 -50.52 16.76
N LYS A 56 22.30 -51.64 16.09
CA LYS A 56 22.13 -53.03 16.62
C LYS A 56 20.89 -53.43 17.48
N ALA A 57 20.07 -54.30 16.86
CA ALA A 57 19.85 -55.72 17.21
C ALA A 57 18.56 -56.24 17.92
N ARG A 58 18.10 -57.40 17.39
CA ARG A 58 17.45 -58.59 18.01
C ARG A 58 15.91 -58.68 18.23
N ARG A 59 15.36 -59.77 17.64
CA ARG A 59 14.40 -60.80 18.15
C ARG A 59 12.86 -60.58 18.10
N ARG A 60 12.20 -61.51 17.37
CA ARG A 60 10.94 -62.25 17.68
C ARG A 60 9.62 -61.44 17.71
N GLN A 61 8.42 -61.96 17.41
CA GLN A 61 7.90 -63.24 16.84
C GLN A 61 7.17 -62.93 15.47
N ARG A 62 6.85 -63.83 14.51
CA ARG A 62 5.93 -65.03 14.45
C ARG A 62 4.48 -64.75 14.89
N PRO A 63 3.42 -65.43 14.36
CA PRO A 63 3.33 -66.58 13.40
C PRO A 63 2.94 -66.13 11.95
N VAL A 64 2.94 -66.90 10.85
CA VAL A 64 2.58 -68.31 10.46
C VAL A 64 1.09 -68.53 10.11
N VAL A 65 0.84 -68.72 8.79
CA VAL A 65 -0.23 -69.48 8.07
C VAL A 65 0.43 -69.79 6.70
N ASP A 66 0.85 -71.01 6.30
CA ASP A 66 0.15 -72.29 6.07
C ASP A 66 -0.45 -72.37 4.63
N TRP A 67 -0.28 -73.40 3.78
CA TRP A 67 0.62 -74.58 3.72
C TRP A 67 0.75 -75.05 2.24
N GLU A 68 1.83 -75.75 1.90
CA GLU A 68 1.86 -76.72 0.79
C GLU A 68 1.91 -78.15 1.38
N ALA A 69 1.28 -79.14 0.74
CA ALA A 69 1.88 -80.43 0.35
C ALA A 69 0.86 -81.58 0.15
N SER A 70 1.22 -82.45 -0.80
CA SER A 70 0.87 -83.88 -0.96
C SER A 70 -0.60 -84.31 -1.06
N GLY A 71 -0.85 -85.13 -2.10
CA GLY A 71 -1.95 -86.09 -2.09
C GLY A 71 -1.54 -87.42 -1.42
N THR A 72 -2.39 -88.41 -1.66
CA THR A 72 -2.22 -89.87 -1.49
C THR A 72 -0.89 -90.40 -2.05
N GLU A 73 -0.36 -91.57 -1.68
CA GLU A 73 -1.01 -92.88 -1.54
C GLU A 73 -0.39 -93.81 -0.47
N ASP A 74 -1.21 -94.79 -0.05
CA ASP A 74 -0.95 -96.19 0.30
C ASP A 74 0.42 -96.66 0.84
N ASN A 75 0.40 -97.52 1.87
CA ASN A 75 0.53 -99.00 1.71
C ASN A 75 0.63 -99.77 3.05
N LEU A 76 0.72 -101.11 2.91
CA LEU A 76 1.27 -102.12 3.85
C LEU A 76 0.35 -102.64 4.99
N ALA A 77 0.41 -103.93 5.39
CA ALA A 77 1.00 -105.14 4.77
C ALA A 77 0.60 -106.42 5.56
N ASN A 78 1.15 -107.57 5.14
CA ASN A 78 1.35 -108.83 5.90
C ASN A 78 0.11 -109.70 6.15
N ALA A 79 0.21 -111.05 6.24
CA ALA A 79 1.26 -112.03 5.90
C ALA A 79 0.52 -113.38 5.63
N SER A 80 0.93 -114.30 4.75
CA SER A 80 2.21 -115.04 4.64
C SER A 80 2.53 -115.95 5.83
N GLU A 81 2.06 -117.21 5.80
CA GLU A 81 2.70 -118.43 6.35
C GLU A 81 1.81 -119.66 6.03
N GLY A 82 2.29 -120.90 5.87
CA GLY A 82 3.68 -121.38 5.81
C GLY A 82 3.76 -122.92 5.94
N SER A 83 4.76 -123.55 5.30
CA SER A 83 5.35 -124.91 5.51
C SER A 83 4.49 -126.02 6.17
N THR A 84 4.09 -127.10 5.49
CA THR A 84 4.87 -128.31 5.13
C THR A 84 5.78 -128.98 6.19
N ASN A 85 5.48 -130.27 6.44
CA ASN A 85 6.38 -131.44 6.58
C ASN A 85 6.99 -131.91 7.93
N ASN A 86 7.13 -133.26 8.00
CA ASN A 86 8.11 -134.09 8.77
C ASN A 86 7.81 -134.35 10.29
N ARG A 87 8.15 -135.52 10.90
CA ARG A 87 8.82 -136.76 10.42
C ARG A 87 8.65 -137.97 11.40
N VAL A 88 9.30 -139.12 11.06
CA VAL A 88 9.61 -140.34 11.86
C VAL A 88 8.48 -141.40 11.92
N GLY A 89 8.71 -142.71 11.71
CA GLY A 89 9.90 -143.43 11.18
C GLY A 89 9.92 -144.95 11.49
N ASP A 90 10.37 -145.76 10.51
CA ASP A 90 11.29 -146.95 10.49
C ASP A 90 11.30 -147.99 11.66
N ASP A 91 11.72 -149.27 11.58
CA ASP A 91 12.26 -150.23 10.57
C ASP A 91 11.94 -151.68 11.09
N SER A 92 12.28 -152.89 10.57
CA SER A 92 13.09 -153.46 9.45
C SER A 92 12.42 -154.81 9.01
N GLY A 93 12.97 -155.89 8.41
CA GLY A 93 14.33 -156.45 8.18
C GLY A 93 14.73 -157.51 9.23
N ASN A 94 15.04 -158.81 9.02
CA ASN A 94 15.22 -159.77 7.90
C ASN A 94 16.67 -160.30 7.67
N ASP A 95 16.77 -161.62 7.40
CA ASP A 95 17.83 -162.42 6.72
C ASP A 95 19.28 -162.72 7.26
N HIS A 96 19.55 -164.04 7.29
CA HIS A 96 20.70 -164.82 6.75
C HIS A 96 22.19 -164.83 7.23
N THR A 97 22.78 -166.02 6.99
CA THR A 97 24.20 -166.40 6.67
C THR A 97 25.30 -166.68 7.73
N THR A 98 25.43 -167.98 8.09
CA THR A 98 26.65 -168.86 8.03
C THR A 98 27.98 -168.55 8.75
N ILE A 99 28.58 -169.56 9.44
CA ILE A 99 29.91 -170.21 9.15
C ILE A 99 30.39 -171.16 10.30
N HIS A 100 30.79 -172.42 9.97
CA HIS A 100 31.69 -173.40 10.68
C HIS A 100 31.47 -173.78 12.19
N THR A 101 31.95 -174.88 12.81
CA THR A 101 32.74 -176.11 12.43
C THR A 101 32.54 -177.28 13.43
N ASN A 102 32.74 -178.54 13.01
CA ASN A 102 33.06 -179.78 13.79
C ASN A 102 32.04 -180.32 14.85
N GLY A 103 31.85 -181.64 15.09
CA GLY A 103 32.20 -182.84 14.31
C GLY A 103 32.24 -184.20 15.09
N GLY A 104 31.59 -185.27 14.58
CA GLY A 104 32.06 -186.68 14.66
C GLY A 104 31.52 -187.70 15.71
N ARG A 105 30.94 -188.82 15.20
CA ARG A 105 30.84 -190.21 15.79
C ARG A 105 30.03 -190.46 17.10
N PRO A 106 29.67 -191.72 17.47
CA PRO A 106 29.37 -192.93 16.65
C PRO A 106 28.16 -193.83 17.13
N ARG A 107 27.61 -194.68 16.24
CA ARG A 107 26.89 -195.97 16.52
C ARG A 107 25.51 -195.89 17.26
N GLN A 108 24.56 -196.85 17.17
CA GLN A 108 24.39 -198.09 16.36
C GLN A 108 22.89 -198.44 16.09
N SER A 109 22.64 -199.48 15.26
CA SER A 109 21.39 -200.08 14.72
C SER A 109 20.31 -200.57 15.72
N THR A 110 19.14 -201.16 15.39
CA THR A 110 18.56 -201.90 14.20
C THR A 110 17.00 -201.87 14.31
N ALA A 111 16.07 -202.31 13.44
CA ALA A 111 15.98 -203.01 12.14
C ALA A 111 14.74 -202.48 11.35
N SER A 112 14.26 -202.85 10.13
CA SER A 112 14.15 -204.06 9.27
C SER A 112 12.95 -205.00 9.58
N GLN A 113 12.24 -205.62 8.61
CA GLN A 113 12.59 -205.96 7.21
C GLN A 113 11.35 -206.18 6.29
N GLY A 114 11.58 -206.45 4.98
CA GLY A 114 10.58 -207.03 4.05
C GLY A 114 11.19 -207.80 2.86
N ASN A 115 10.46 -208.84 2.40
CA ASN A 115 10.54 -209.63 1.14
C ASN A 115 11.79 -210.44 0.70
N GLN A 116 11.56 -211.77 0.55
CA GLN A 116 11.85 -212.67 -0.61
C GLN A 116 13.32 -212.99 -1.02
N GLN A 117 13.80 -214.26 -1.14
CA GLN A 117 13.42 -215.47 -1.95
C GLN A 117 14.10 -215.52 -3.36
N LEU A 118 14.42 -216.67 -3.99
CA LEU A 118 14.70 -218.06 -3.55
C LEU A 118 15.35 -218.88 -4.70
N SER A 119 16.16 -219.91 -4.38
CA SER A 119 16.30 -221.23 -5.07
C SER A 119 17.53 -221.96 -4.47
N LEU A 120 17.72 -223.30 -4.55
CA LEU A 120 17.16 -224.31 -5.45
C LEU A 120 16.99 -225.67 -4.71
N GLY A 121 15.91 -226.41 -4.97
CA GLY A 121 15.70 -227.79 -4.47
C GLY A 121 14.36 -228.40 -4.94
N PRO A 122 14.23 -229.72 -5.20
CA PRO A 122 13.13 -230.24 -6.04
C PRO A 122 11.93 -230.93 -5.32
N TRP A 123 10.83 -231.08 -6.07
CA TRP A 123 9.65 -231.95 -5.89
C TRP A 123 8.54 -231.63 -4.87
N THR A 124 8.77 -231.22 -3.62
CA THR A 124 7.78 -231.49 -2.55
C THR A 124 6.64 -230.47 -2.28
N GLN A 125 6.60 -229.27 -2.86
CA GLN A 125 5.62 -228.24 -2.45
C GLN A 125 4.22 -228.35 -3.09
N ALA A 126 4.09 -228.91 -4.30
CA ALA A 126 2.84 -228.88 -5.08
C ALA A 126 1.62 -229.54 -4.40
N VAL A 127 1.83 -230.42 -3.41
CA VAL A 127 0.76 -231.08 -2.64
C VAL A 127 0.19 -230.17 -1.53
N ARG A 128 0.93 -229.13 -1.09
CA ARG A 128 0.51 -228.30 0.05
C ARG A 128 -0.55 -227.25 -0.31
N GLU A 129 -0.59 -226.84 -1.57
CA GLU A 129 -1.53 -225.83 -2.09
C GLU A 129 -2.99 -226.34 -2.07
N THR A 130 -3.20 -227.65 -2.27
CA THR A 130 -4.54 -228.24 -2.39
C THR A 130 -5.25 -228.40 -1.04
N VAL A 131 -4.53 -228.64 0.05
CA VAL A 131 -5.12 -229.01 1.35
C VAL A 131 -5.62 -227.77 2.12
N GLN A 132 -4.89 -226.65 2.08
CA GLN A 132 -5.32 -225.43 2.77
C GLN A 132 -6.61 -224.84 2.17
N SER A 133 -6.86 -225.06 0.88
CA SER A 133 -8.09 -224.66 0.17
C SER A 133 -9.37 -225.25 0.79
N MET A 134 -9.34 -226.49 1.28
CA MET A 134 -10.51 -227.14 1.91
C MET A 134 -10.69 -226.81 3.40
N GLY A 135 -9.69 -226.22 4.06
CA GLY A 135 -9.81 -225.80 5.47
C GLY A 135 -10.65 -224.54 5.63
N ALA A 136 -10.42 -223.54 4.76
CA ALA A 136 -11.04 -222.22 4.88
C ALA A 136 -12.56 -222.23 4.64
N THR A 137 -13.05 -223.08 3.71
CA THR A 137 -14.48 -223.17 3.37
C THR A 137 -15.35 -223.69 4.52
N ASN A 138 -14.80 -224.53 5.39
CA ASN A 138 -15.58 -225.09 6.51
C ASN A 138 -15.78 -224.07 7.66
N CYS A 139 -14.81 -223.17 7.88
CA CYS A 139 -14.93 -222.09 8.87
C CYS A 139 -16.05 -221.09 8.51
N ALA A 140 -16.30 -220.86 7.21
CA ALA A 140 -17.37 -219.97 6.74
C ALA A 140 -18.79 -220.44 7.14
N ILE A 141 -18.97 -221.74 7.42
CA ILE A 141 -20.28 -222.31 7.77
C ILE A 141 -20.60 -222.11 9.26
N GLN A 142 -19.59 -222.19 10.15
CA GLN A 142 -19.80 -221.98 11.59
C GLN A 142 -20.06 -220.51 11.94
N ASP A 143 -19.42 -219.57 11.25
CA ASP A 143 -19.64 -218.13 11.45
C ASP A 143 -21.09 -217.70 11.12
N LEU A 144 -21.75 -218.40 10.18
CA LEU A 144 -23.14 -218.15 9.81
C LEU A 144 -24.15 -218.56 10.90
N GLN A 145 -23.90 -219.68 11.61
CA GLN A 145 -24.83 -220.13 12.66
C GLN A 145 -24.85 -219.17 13.85
N LEU A 146 -23.68 -218.66 14.26
CA LEU A 146 -23.54 -217.79 15.44
C LEU A 146 -24.18 -216.40 15.23
N ARG A 147 -24.31 -215.93 13.99
CA ARG A 147 -24.98 -214.66 13.65
C ARG A 147 -26.49 -214.70 13.82
N PHE A 148 -27.14 -215.85 13.59
CA PHE A 148 -28.61 -215.95 13.69
C PHE A 148 -29.14 -215.76 15.11
N GLU A 149 -28.37 -216.13 16.13
CA GLU A 149 -28.77 -215.92 17.53
C GLU A 149 -28.71 -214.43 17.91
N SER A 150 -27.78 -213.65 17.32
CA SER A 150 -27.65 -212.20 17.55
C SER A 150 -28.88 -211.41 17.10
N HIS A 151 -29.49 -211.75 15.95
CA HIS A 151 -30.65 -211.02 15.41
C HIS A 151 -31.92 -211.18 16.26
N ARG A 152 -31.99 -212.17 17.16
CA ARG A 152 -33.18 -212.39 18.00
C ARG A 152 -33.29 -211.34 19.11
N ASP A 153 -32.17 -210.90 19.66
CA ASP A 153 -32.15 -210.01 20.83
C ASP A 153 -32.23 -208.52 20.44
N GLU A 154 -32.06 -208.18 19.16
CA GLU A 154 -32.26 -206.84 18.61
C GLU A 154 -33.75 -206.47 18.50
N LEU A 155 -34.60 -207.44 18.13
CA LEU A 155 -36.05 -207.27 17.93
C LEU A 155 -36.81 -206.81 19.19
N MET A 156 -36.28 -207.11 20.39
CA MET A 156 -36.88 -206.73 21.68
C MET A 156 -36.79 -205.24 22.03
N LYS A 157 -36.05 -204.42 21.26
CA LYS A 157 -35.74 -203.02 21.62
C LYS A 157 -36.51 -201.94 20.84
N MET A 158 -37.38 -202.33 19.90
CA MET A 158 -37.88 -201.39 18.89
C MET A 158 -38.87 -200.33 19.42
N ASP A 159 -39.74 -200.67 20.38
CA ASP A 159 -40.73 -199.73 20.95
C ASP A 159 -40.09 -198.55 21.72
N GLU A 160 -38.92 -198.75 22.34
CA GLU A 160 -38.21 -197.68 23.05
C GLU A 160 -37.60 -196.63 22.09
N ILE A 161 -37.40 -196.99 20.82
CA ILE A 161 -36.83 -196.10 19.80
C ILE A 161 -37.89 -195.15 19.25
N MET A 162 -39.12 -195.65 18.98
CA MET A 162 -40.20 -194.85 18.42
C MET A 162 -40.57 -193.64 19.29
N ASN A 163 -40.62 -193.81 20.62
CA ASN A 163 -40.95 -192.72 21.55
C ASN A 163 -39.90 -191.59 21.60
N LYS A 164 -38.66 -191.82 21.15
CA LYS A 164 -37.62 -190.77 21.12
C LYS A 164 -37.68 -189.89 19.86
N LEU A 165 -38.15 -190.42 18.73
CA LEU A 165 -38.19 -189.67 17.46
C LEU A 165 -39.18 -188.51 17.51
N ALA A 166 -40.39 -188.74 18.03
CA ALA A 166 -41.48 -187.76 18.06
C ALA A 166 -41.18 -186.49 18.91
N VAL A 167 -40.16 -186.53 19.77
CA VAL A 167 -39.74 -185.36 20.57
C VAL A 167 -38.80 -184.46 19.77
N LEU A 168 -37.91 -185.03 18.96
CA LEU A 168 -36.91 -184.28 18.18
C LEU A 168 -37.53 -183.56 16.98
N GLU A 169 -38.52 -184.18 16.34
CA GLU A 169 -39.22 -183.64 15.16
C GLU A 169 -39.81 -182.25 15.43
N LYS A 170 -40.38 -182.05 16.62
CA LYS A 170 -40.98 -180.78 17.06
C LYS A 170 -39.96 -179.67 17.35
N GLU A 171 -38.71 -180.00 17.68
CA GLU A 171 -37.66 -178.99 17.98
C GLU A 171 -37.00 -178.43 16.70
N CYS A 172 -37.29 -179.02 15.53
CA CYS A 172 -36.80 -178.57 14.24
C CYS A 172 -37.68 -177.46 13.64
N GLU A 173 -39.01 -177.65 13.63
CA GLU A 173 -39.98 -176.70 13.04
C GLU A 173 -39.87 -175.27 13.61
N GLU A 174 -39.54 -175.16 14.91
CA GLU A 174 -39.41 -173.90 15.63
C GLU A 174 -38.11 -173.13 15.30
N LYS A 175 -37.10 -173.79 14.71
CA LYS A 175 -35.85 -173.15 14.28
C LYS A 175 -35.88 -172.68 12.82
N ASP A 176 -36.45 -173.49 11.93
CA ASP A 176 -36.56 -173.13 10.50
C ASP A 176 -37.43 -171.87 10.30
N SER A 177 -38.45 -171.69 11.14
CA SER A 177 -39.37 -170.54 11.08
C SER A 177 -38.75 -169.20 11.54
N GLU A 178 -37.61 -169.22 12.23
CA GLU A 178 -36.85 -168.00 12.59
C GLU A 178 -35.81 -167.64 11.51
N ILE A 179 -35.19 -168.63 10.87
CA ILE A 179 -34.21 -168.44 9.78
C ILE A 179 -34.85 -167.66 8.61
N VAL A 180 -36.07 -168.03 8.21
CA VAL A 180 -36.80 -167.41 7.09
C VAL A 180 -37.05 -165.91 7.28
N LYS A 181 -37.12 -165.38 8.51
CA LYS A 181 -37.29 -163.94 8.76
C LYS A 181 -36.02 -163.13 8.46
N GLN A 182 -34.85 -163.70 8.78
CA GLN A 182 -33.58 -162.99 8.67
C GLN A 182 -33.17 -162.81 7.19
N ASP A 183 -33.33 -163.87 6.39
CA ASP A 183 -32.93 -163.90 4.98
C ASP A 183 -33.70 -162.88 4.10
N ASN A 184 -35.01 -162.73 4.35
CA ASN A 184 -35.85 -161.71 3.70
C ASN A 184 -35.40 -160.26 3.97
N THR A 185 -34.82 -160.01 5.15
CA THR A 185 -34.38 -158.66 5.57
C THR A 185 -33.03 -158.29 4.95
N ILE A 186 -32.13 -159.26 4.79
CA ILE A 186 -30.80 -159.06 4.18
C ILE A 186 -30.95 -158.78 2.67
N THR A 187 -31.74 -159.60 1.97
CA THR A 187 -31.90 -159.57 0.51
C THR A 187 -32.40 -158.22 -0.03
N THR A 188 -33.23 -157.49 0.74
CA THR A 188 -33.78 -156.18 0.35
C THR A 188 -32.83 -154.99 0.58
N LEU A 189 -31.79 -155.14 1.38
CA LEU A 189 -30.79 -154.08 1.61
C LEU A 189 -29.66 -154.12 0.57
N THR A 190 -29.11 -155.31 0.28
CA THR A 190 -27.96 -155.49 -0.64
C THR A 190 -28.25 -154.93 -2.03
N THR A 191 -29.39 -155.32 -2.62
CA THR A 191 -29.82 -154.91 -3.97
C THR A 191 -30.08 -153.40 -4.12
N ARG A 192 -30.22 -152.66 -3.01
CA ARG A 192 -30.41 -151.19 -3.02
C ARG A 192 -29.10 -150.41 -3.04
N ASN A 193 -28.01 -150.98 -2.51
CA ASN A 193 -26.70 -150.33 -2.46
C ASN A 193 -25.95 -150.44 -3.80
N GLU A 194 -25.85 -151.65 -4.36
CA GLU A 194 -25.09 -151.92 -5.58
C GLU A 194 -25.51 -151.01 -6.76
N LYS A 195 -26.82 -150.74 -6.86
CA LYS A 195 -27.40 -149.89 -7.91
C LYS A 195 -27.14 -148.38 -7.72
N ARG A 196 -26.68 -147.94 -6.54
CA ARG A 196 -26.20 -146.57 -6.30
C ARG A 196 -24.73 -146.43 -6.65
N GLU A 197 -23.89 -147.35 -6.18
CA GLU A 197 -22.43 -147.30 -6.33
C GLU A 197 -22.02 -147.18 -7.81
N ALA A 198 -22.60 -148.02 -8.67
CA ALA A 198 -22.32 -148.04 -10.10
C ALA A 198 -22.65 -146.70 -10.82
N ASN A 199 -23.60 -145.91 -10.31
CA ASN A 199 -24.04 -144.66 -10.93
C ASN A 199 -23.14 -143.46 -10.59
N ILE A 200 -22.35 -143.57 -9.51
CA ILE A 200 -21.44 -142.52 -9.06
C ILE A 200 -20.13 -142.57 -9.87
N VAL A 201 -19.53 -143.77 -9.97
CA VAL A 201 -18.22 -144.02 -10.62
C VAL A 201 -18.22 -143.64 -12.11
N GLU A 202 -19.38 -143.66 -12.79
CA GLU A 202 -19.50 -143.25 -14.19
C GLU A 202 -19.41 -141.72 -14.35
N ARG A 203 -20.03 -140.94 -13.45
CA ARG A 203 -20.03 -139.47 -13.51
C ARG A 203 -18.68 -138.83 -13.21
N GLU A 204 -17.91 -139.42 -12.31
CA GLU A 204 -16.59 -138.89 -11.93
C GLU A 204 -15.60 -138.88 -13.12
N LYS A 205 -15.71 -139.86 -14.03
CA LYS A 205 -14.88 -139.95 -15.24
C LYS A 205 -15.20 -138.85 -16.26
N GLU A 206 -16.46 -138.47 -16.45
CA GLU A 206 -16.82 -137.37 -17.36
C GLU A 206 -16.30 -136.01 -16.87
N LEU A 207 -16.34 -135.77 -15.55
CA LEU A 207 -15.89 -134.51 -14.96
C LEU A 207 -14.37 -134.32 -15.11
N ALA A 208 -13.60 -135.37 -14.79
CA ALA A 208 -12.13 -135.35 -14.89
C ALA A 208 -11.59 -135.14 -16.32
N GLN A 209 -12.41 -135.35 -17.35
CA GLN A 209 -12.04 -135.08 -18.74
C GLN A 209 -12.31 -133.62 -19.15
N LYS A 210 -13.43 -133.03 -18.72
CA LYS A 210 -13.78 -131.62 -19.01
C LYS A 210 -12.87 -130.61 -18.33
N GLU A 211 -12.39 -130.92 -17.13
CA GLU A 211 -11.48 -130.06 -16.36
C GLU A 211 -10.18 -129.77 -17.13
N LYS A 212 -9.63 -130.77 -17.83
CA LYS A 212 -8.37 -130.65 -18.59
C LYS A 212 -8.48 -129.81 -19.86
N GLU A 213 -9.68 -129.65 -20.44
CA GLU A 213 -9.89 -128.80 -21.62
C GLU A 213 -9.98 -127.32 -21.22
N LEU A 214 -10.59 -127.01 -20.07
CA LEU A 214 -10.74 -125.64 -19.56
C LEU A 214 -9.40 -124.96 -19.25
N ASP A 215 -8.47 -125.67 -18.62
CA ASP A 215 -7.14 -125.11 -18.27
C ASP A 215 -6.30 -124.76 -19.51
N GLN A 216 -6.39 -125.54 -20.59
CA GLN A 216 -5.65 -125.24 -21.83
C GLN A 216 -6.13 -123.94 -22.50
N GLU A 217 -7.42 -123.60 -22.40
CA GLU A 217 -7.94 -122.37 -23.01
C GLU A 217 -7.71 -121.13 -22.13
N ARG A 218 -7.72 -121.26 -20.79
CA ARG A 218 -7.31 -120.18 -19.88
C ARG A 218 -5.90 -119.67 -20.19
N VAL A 219 -4.94 -120.59 -20.33
CA VAL A 219 -3.51 -120.27 -20.59
C VAL A 219 -3.31 -119.55 -21.94
N LYS A 220 -4.21 -119.76 -22.93
CA LYS A 220 -4.20 -118.99 -24.19
C LYS A 220 -4.76 -117.58 -24.05
N GLN A 221 -5.87 -117.41 -23.32
CA GLN A 221 -6.48 -116.10 -23.12
C GLN A 221 -5.58 -115.17 -22.30
N GLU A 222 -5.00 -115.69 -21.22
CA GLU A 222 -4.15 -114.92 -20.30
C GLU A 222 -2.91 -114.33 -21.00
N LYS A 223 -2.29 -115.11 -21.91
CA LYS A 223 -1.17 -114.64 -22.76
C LYS A 223 -1.57 -113.52 -23.75
N ARG A 224 -2.82 -113.47 -24.20
CA ARG A 224 -3.31 -112.39 -25.07
C ARG A 224 -3.55 -111.10 -24.30
N VAL A 225 -4.14 -111.19 -23.09
CA VAL A 225 -4.39 -110.03 -22.22
C VAL A 225 -3.07 -109.38 -21.75
N ALA A 226 -2.06 -110.21 -21.44
CA ALA A 226 -0.73 -109.72 -21.04
C ALA A 226 -0.03 -108.88 -22.13
N ALA A 227 -0.19 -109.24 -23.41
CA ALA A 227 0.43 -108.53 -24.53
C ALA A 227 -0.17 -107.13 -24.72
N VAL A 228 -1.50 -107.02 -24.83
CA VAL A 228 -2.21 -105.74 -25.03
C VAL A 228 -1.89 -104.75 -23.90
N LYS A 229 -1.87 -105.22 -22.64
CA LYS A 229 -1.61 -104.39 -21.47
C LYS A 229 -0.17 -103.86 -21.39
N ALA A 230 0.77 -104.47 -22.11
CA ALA A 230 2.14 -103.96 -22.25
C ALA A 230 2.22 -102.88 -23.35
N GLU A 231 1.51 -103.08 -24.47
CA GLU A 231 1.46 -102.14 -25.60
C GLU A 231 0.78 -100.81 -25.22
N GLU A 232 -0.36 -100.86 -24.52
CA GLU A 232 -1.05 -99.67 -24.00
C GLU A 232 -0.19 -98.86 -23.02
N ARG A 233 0.58 -99.53 -22.15
CA ARG A 233 1.49 -98.87 -21.21
C ARG A 233 2.58 -98.08 -21.93
N LEU A 234 3.24 -98.69 -22.92
CA LEU A 234 4.32 -98.06 -23.66
C LEU A 234 3.82 -96.88 -24.50
N LYS A 235 2.57 -96.94 -25.00
CA LYS A 235 1.92 -95.81 -25.68
C LYS A 235 1.63 -94.64 -24.73
N LEU A 236 1.06 -94.91 -23.55
CA LEU A 236 0.79 -93.89 -22.52
C LEU A 236 2.08 -93.23 -21.99
N GLU A 237 3.16 -93.99 -21.85
CA GLU A 237 4.47 -93.48 -21.40
C GLU A 237 5.08 -92.52 -22.45
N ASN A 238 4.99 -92.86 -23.74
CA ASN A 238 5.38 -91.96 -24.82
C ASN A 238 4.54 -90.68 -24.85
N GLU A 239 3.21 -90.78 -24.84
CA GLU A 239 2.29 -89.63 -24.86
C GLU A 239 2.51 -88.69 -23.65
N TYR A 240 2.78 -89.24 -22.47
CA TYR A 240 3.15 -88.46 -21.28
C TYR A 240 4.49 -87.75 -21.44
N SER A 241 5.49 -88.39 -22.07
CA SER A 241 6.81 -87.80 -22.30
C SER A 241 6.75 -86.64 -23.31
N GLU A 242 5.99 -86.78 -24.39
CA GLU A 242 5.82 -85.73 -25.41
C GLU A 242 5.09 -84.51 -24.83
N LEU A 243 3.99 -84.72 -24.10
CA LEU A 243 3.24 -83.64 -23.45
C LEU A 243 4.09 -82.90 -22.40
N THR A 244 4.88 -83.64 -21.61
CA THR A 244 5.79 -83.04 -20.62
C THR A 244 6.87 -82.19 -21.31
N GLN A 245 7.39 -82.65 -22.45
CA GLN A 245 8.39 -81.92 -23.23
C GLN A 245 7.80 -80.67 -23.90
N GLU A 246 6.58 -80.72 -24.43
CA GLU A 246 5.90 -79.54 -25.01
C GLU A 246 5.59 -78.49 -23.95
N VAL A 247 5.07 -78.89 -22.78
CA VAL A 247 4.82 -77.98 -21.65
C VAL A 247 6.13 -77.30 -21.20
N ALA A 248 7.23 -78.05 -21.07
CA ALA A 248 8.54 -77.49 -20.72
C ALA A 248 9.01 -76.44 -21.76
N GLN A 249 8.96 -76.76 -23.06
CA GLN A 249 9.35 -75.83 -24.13
C GLN A 249 8.46 -74.58 -24.16
N SER A 250 7.15 -74.74 -23.92
CA SER A 250 6.19 -73.63 -23.84
C SER A 250 6.48 -72.72 -22.65
N CYS A 251 6.76 -73.27 -21.47
CA CYS A 251 7.15 -72.53 -20.28
C CYS A 251 8.47 -71.77 -20.47
N ASP A 252 9.52 -72.41 -20.99
CA ASP A 252 10.82 -71.76 -21.25
C ASP A 252 10.71 -70.65 -22.30
N LYS A 253 9.93 -70.87 -23.36
CA LYS A 253 9.64 -69.83 -24.36
C LYS A 253 8.91 -68.65 -23.71
N ARG A 254 7.84 -68.89 -22.94
CA ARG A 254 7.06 -67.80 -22.32
C ARG A 254 7.85 -67.05 -21.25
N LYS A 255 8.71 -67.74 -20.51
CA LYS A 255 9.68 -67.13 -19.59
C LYS A 255 10.63 -66.19 -20.32
N LYS A 256 11.22 -66.65 -21.44
CA LYS A 256 12.13 -65.83 -22.26
C LYS A 256 11.45 -64.61 -22.88
N GLU A 257 10.20 -64.74 -23.33
CA GLU A 257 9.39 -63.60 -23.79
C GLU A 257 9.21 -62.54 -22.70
N LEU A 258 8.91 -62.95 -21.46
CA LEU A 258 8.76 -62.06 -20.31
C LEU A 258 10.09 -61.42 -19.87
N GLU A 259 11.20 -62.14 -19.93
CA GLU A 259 12.55 -61.61 -19.67
C GLU A 259 12.93 -60.55 -20.71
N ASP A 260 12.66 -60.79 -22.00
CA ASP A 260 12.86 -59.84 -23.10
C ASP A 260 11.95 -58.61 -22.98
N GLU A 261 10.67 -58.78 -22.61
CA GLU A 261 9.73 -57.68 -22.34
C GLU A 261 10.20 -56.82 -21.16
N PHE A 262 10.62 -57.43 -20.06
CA PHE A 262 11.15 -56.73 -18.89
C PHE A 262 12.45 -55.96 -19.21
N ALA A 263 13.35 -56.56 -19.99
CA ALA A 263 14.57 -55.89 -20.45
C ALA A 263 14.26 -54.65 -21.32
N LYS A 264 13.32 -54.77 -22.27
CA LYS A 264 12.86 -53.65 -23.12
C LYS A 264 12.19 -52.56 -22.28
N ALA A 265 11.31 -52.93 -21.36
CA ALA A 265 10.62 -52.01 -20.46
C ALA A 265 11.61 -51.25 -19.57
N LYS A 266 12.61 -51.93 -19.00
CA LYS A 266 13.68 -51.32 -18.21
C LYS A 266 14.46 -50.29 -19.02
N VAL A 267 14.96 -50.65 -20.22
CA VAL A 267 15.73 -49.72 -21.07
C VAL A 267 14.92 -48.50 -21.50
N LEU A 268 13.60 -48.65 -21.72
CA LEU A 268 12.70 -47.52 -21.99
C LEU A 268 12.50 -46.62 -20.76
N ASN A 269 12.40 -47.21 -19.57
CA ASN A 269 12.20 -46.46 -18.33
C ASN A 269 13.48 -45.73 -17.91
N ASP A 270 14.65 -46.37 -18.01
CA ASP A 270 15.97 -45.76 -17.75
C ASP A 270 16.19 -44.53 -18.67
N LYS A 271 15.86 -44.66 -19.97
CA LYS A 271 15.87 -43.53 -20.92
C LYS A 271 14.91 -42.41 -20.49
N ARG A 272 13.69 -42.75 -20.07
CA ARG A 272 12.70 -41.77 -19.60
C ARG A 272 13.15 -41.04 -18.34
N VAL A 273 13.79 -41.73 -17.39
CA VAL A 273 14.39 -41.11 -16.20
C VAL A 273 15.47 -40.12 -16.59
N THR A 274 16.45 -40.51 -17.43
CA THR A 274 17.51 -39.58 -17.86
C THR A 274 16.97 -38.35 -18.61
N ALA A 275 15.93 -38.50 -19.44
CA ALA A 275 15.28 -37.38 -20.10
C ALA A 275 14.66 -36.40 -19.07
N LEU A 276 13.88 -36.91 -18.12
CA LEU A 276 13.25 -36.09 -17.07
C LEU A 276 14.29 -35.43 -16.14
N GLU A 277 15.44 -36.08 -15.90
CA GLU A 277 16.54 -35.47 -15.16
C GLU A 277 17.20 -34.31 -15.94
N THR A 278 17.39 -34.44 -17.25
CA THR A 278 17.88 -33.32 -18.08
C THR A 278 16.88 -32.17 -18.18
N GLU A 279 15.59 -32.46 -18.32
CA GLU A 279 14.52 -31.45 -18.32
C GLU A 279 14.46 -30.71 -16.98
N LYS A 280 14.54 -31.44 -15.86
CA LYS A 280 14.64 -30.87 -14.51
C LYS A 280 15.86 -29.96 -14.35
N GLN A 281 17.03 -30.33 -14.87
CA GLN A 281 18.21 -29.48 -14.83
C GLN A 281 18.05 -28.20 -15.67
N GLN A 282 17.46 -28.29 -16.86
CA GLN A 282 17.16 -27.13 -17.70
C GLN A 282 16.15 -26.18 -17.03
N LEU A 283 15.07 -26.71 -16.45
CA LEU A 283 14.08 -25.92 -15.71
C LEU A 283 14.68 -25.22 -14.49
N LEU A 284 15.60 -25.86 -13.76
CA LEU A 284 16.33 -25.21 -12.65
C LEU A 284 17.20 -24.05 -13.16
N GLN A 285 17.93 -24.23 -14.26
CA GLN A 285 18.74 -23.16 -14.86
C GLN A 285 17.90 -21.97 -15.33
N ILE A 286 16.74 -22.23 -15.97
CA ILE A 286 15.79 -21.21 -16.41
C ILE A 286 15.19 -20.47 -15.20
N MET A 287 14.83 -21.20 -14.14
CA MET A 287 14.31 -20.62 -12.90
C MET A 287 15.33 -19.68 -12.23
N ASP A 288 16.61 -20.07 -12.11
CA ASP A 288 17.65 -19.22 -11.51
C ASP A 288 18.05 -18.03 -12.41
N GLU A 289 17.92 -18.17 -13.74
CA GLU A 289 18.03 -17.07 -14.70
C GLU A 289 16.91 -16.04 -14.52
N GLU A 290 15.63 -16.46 -14.50
CA GLU A 290 14.50 -15.56 -14.25
C GLU A 290 14.54 -14.93 -12.86
N LYS A 291 14.98 -15.68 -11.84
CA LYS A 291 15.20 -15.15 -10.49
C LYS A 291 16.27 -14.05 -10.45
N ARG A 292 17.34 -14.16 -11.25
CA ARG A 292 18.34 -13.09 -11.43
C ARG A 292 17.76 -11.89 -12.20
N ARG A 293 16.96 -12.11 -13.25
CA ARG A 293 16.27 -11.04 -14.01
C ARG A 293 15.32 -10.25 -13.13
N ALA A 294 14.46 -10.94 -12.37
CA ALA A 294 13.52 -10.31 -11.44
C ALA A 294 14.23 -9.48 -10.36
N LYS A 295 15.37 -9.96 -9.82
CA LYS A 295 16.19 -9.18 -8.89
C LYS A 295 16.77 -7.93 -9.55
N ALA A 296 17.35 -8.04 -10.74
CA ALA A 296 17.91 -6.91 -11.48
C ALA A 296 16.85 -5.86 -11.85
N GLN A 297 15.63 -6.29 -12.23
CA GLN A 297 14.49 -5.39 -12.47
C GLN A 297 14.04 -4.68 -11.18
N SER A 298 13.99 -5.39 -10.05
CA SER A 298 13.69 -4.80 -8.74
C SER A 298 14.70 -3.72 -8.34
N GLU A 299 16.00 -4.01 -8.46
CA GLU A 299 17.08 -3.05 -8.19
C GLU A 299 17.06 -1.85 -9.16
N MET A 300 16.59 -2.02 -10.40
CA MET A 300 16.39 -0.93 -11.36
C MET A 300 15.18 -0.06 -10.99
N LEU A 301 14.07 -0.68 -10.59
CA LEU A 301 12.88 0.01 -10.07
C LEU A 301 13.20 0.83 -8.82
N GLU A 302 13.95 0.26 -7.87
CA GLU A 302 14.34 0.94 -6.63
C GLU A 302 15.27 2.16 -6.91
N LYS A 303 16.11 2.09 -7.94
CA LYS A 303 16.92 3.25 -8.39
C LYS A 303 16.04 4.32 -9.05
N SER A 304 15.08 3.91 -9.87
CA SER A 304 14.14 4.80 -10.55
C SER A 304 13.21 5.54 -9.58
N THR A 305 12.63 4.86 -8.59
CA THR A 305 11.79 5.51 -7.58
C THR A 305 12.59 6.53 -6.75
N LYS A 306 13.81 6.19 -6.32
CA LYS A 306 14.71 7.14 -5.63
C LYS A 306 15.06 8.36 -6.49
N GLN A 307 15.16 8.21 -7.82
CA GLN A 307 15.34 9.33 -8.75
C GLN A 307 14.07 10.20 -8.82
N CYS A 308 12.88 9.60 -8.90
CA CYS A 308 11.61 10.33 -8.80
C CYS A 308 11.50 11.11 -7.47
N ASP A 309 11.81 10.48 -6.33
CA ASP A 309 11.79 11.15 -5.03
C ASP A 309 12.73 12.37 -4.98
N VAL A 310 13.88 12.33 -5.66
CA VAL A 310 14.81 13.47 -5.77
C VAL A 310 14.23 14.55 -6.69
N LEU A 311 13.65 14.17 -7.83
CA LEU A 311 13.01 15.11 -8.76
C LEU A 311 11.81 15.82 -8.13
N ASP A 312 10.93 15.10 -7.42
CA ASP A 312 9.78 15.69 -6.74
C ASP A 312 10.19 16.66 -5.62
N ARG A 313 11.28 16.38 -4.90
CA ARG A 313 11.88 17.32 -3.94
C ARG A 313 12.48 18.56 -4.63
N ALA A 314 13.16 18.39 -5.76
CA ALA A 314 13.69 19.52 -6.54
C ALA A 314 12.56 20.40 -7.11
N ILE A 315 11.51 19.78 -7.68
CA ILE A 315 10.29 20.45 -8.14
C ILE A 315 9.58 21.17 -6.97
N GLY A 316 9.59 20.57 -5.77
CA GLY A 316 9.12 21.18 -4.54
C GLY A 316 9.90 22.44 -4.16
N SER A 317 11.23 22.40 -4.24
CA SER A 317 12.10 23.56 -4.00
C SER A 317 11.82 24.67 -5.00
N VAL A 318 11.87 24.41 -6.30
CA VAL A 318 11.64 25.42 -7.35
C VAL A 318 10.25 26.06 -7.23
N LYS A 319 9.23 25.32 -6.77
CA LYS A 319 7.88 25.85 -6.45
C LYS A 319 7.82 26.68 -5.16
N ASN A 320 8.79 26.57 -4.25
CA ASN A 320 8.96 27.50 -3.14
C ASN A 320 9.68 28.75 -3.64
N ASP A 321 10.83 28.59 -4.28
CA ASP A 321 11.67 29.66 -4.81
C ASP A 321 10.86 30.60 -5.70
N MET A 322 10.09 30.06 -6.66
CA MET A 322 9.20 30.84 -7.53
C MET A 322 8.12 31.61 -6.75
N ARG A 323 7.60 31.07 -5.64
CA ARG A 323 6.63 31.76 -4.76
C ARG A 323 7.29 32.80 -3.84
N GLU A 324 8.60 32.75 -3.67
CA GLU A 324 9.35 33.77 -2.94
C GLU A 324 9.74 34.91 -3.87
N LEU A 325 10.29 34.60 -5.06
CA LEU A 325 10.49 35.58 -6.13
C LEU A 325 9.18 36.30 -6.52
N GLU A 326 8.03 35.63 -6.53
CA GLU A 326 6.75 36.31 -6.80
C GLU A 326 6.34 37.30 -5.67
N LYS A 327 6.67 37.00 -4.41
CA LYS A 327 6.45 37.92 -3.28
C LYS A 327 7.42 39.10 -3.35
N GLU A 328 8.69 38.85 -3.64
CA GLU A 328 9.70 39.90 -3.80
C GLU A 328 9.38 40.82 -4.97
N LEU A 329 9.02 40.26 -6.12
CA LEU A 329 8.57 41.00 -7.31
C LEU A 329 7.31 41.84 -7.00
N LYS A 330 6.40 41.36 -6.14
CA LYS A 330 5.25 42.15 -5.65
C LYS A 330 5.66 43.26 -4.66
N ARG A 331 6.65 43.04 -3.79
CA ARG A 331 7.24 44.08 -2.93
C ARG A 331 7.90 45.15 -3.78
N ILE A 332 8.89 44.77 -4.60
CA ILE A 332 9.59 45.66 -5.54
C ILE A 332 8.61 46.43 -6.43
N LYS A 333 7.55 45.80 -6.98
CA LYS A 333 6.52 46.52 -7.75
C LYS A 333 5.74 47.56 -6.94
N LYS A 334 5.54 47.36 -5.62
CA LYS A 334 4.96 48.37 -4.73
C LYS A 334 5.99 49.45 -4.38
N ASP A 335 7.24 49.05 -4.13
CA ASP A 335 8.33 49.95 -3.72
C ASP A 335 8.74 50.89 -4.88
N PHE A 336 8.57 50.46 -6.13
CA PHE A 336 8.72 51.30 -7.33
C PHE A 336 7.38 51.75 -7.95
N ALA A 337 6.25 51.58 -7.25
CA ALA A 337 4.98 52.17 -7.68
C ALA A 337 4.95 53.68 -7.43
N LEU A 338 4.55 54.43 -8.48
CA LEU A 338 4.15 55.83 -8.38
C LEU A 338 2.73 55.91 -7.79
N ASN A 339 2.46 56.92 -6.97
CA ASN A 339 1.13 57.21 -6.44
C ASN A 339 0.30 57.95 -7.52
N SER A 340 0.03 57.28 -8.64
CA SER A 340 -0.60 57.89 -9.82
C SER A 340 -2.09 58.17 -9.60
N GLN A 341 -2.40 59.31 -9.00
CA GLN A 341 -3.74 59.90 -9.06
C GLN A 341 -4.07 60.39 -10.49
N PRO A 342 -5.34 60.36 -10.90
CA PRO A 342 -5.78 60.87 -12.20
C PRO A 342 -5.76 62.40 -12.26
N ARG A 343 -5.88 62.99 -13.46
CA ARG A 343 -5.85 64.44 -13.66
C ARG A 343 -6.97 65.14 -12.89
N GLU A 344 -8.16 64.55 -12.96
CA GLU A 344 -9.43 65.06 -12.44
C GLU A 344 -9.43 65.13 -10.90
N TYR A 345 -8.60 64.31 -10.23
CA TYR A 345 -8.35 64.43 -8.79
C TYR A 345 -7.64 65.76 -8.47
N PHE A 346 -6.57 66.08 -9.19
CA PHE A 346 -5.82 67.31 -8.95
C PHE A 346 -6.63 68.56 -9.30
N GLU A 347 -7.36 68.56 -10.42
CA GLU A 347 -8.24 69.67 -10.81
C GLU A 347 -9.25 69.99 -9.71
N LYS A 348 -9.96 68.96 -9.25
CA LYS A 348 -10.92 69.08 -8.14
C LYS A 348 -10.24 69.54 -6.85
N SER A 349 -9.12 68.93 -6.46
CA SER A 349 -8.47 69.26 -5.19
C SER A 349 -7.87 70.66 -5.14
N PHE A 350 -7.26 71.16 -6.23
CA PHE A 350 -6.80 72.56 -6.27
C PHE A 350 -7.99 73.55 -6.26
N GLN A 351 -9.10 73.22 -6.92
CA GLN A 351 -10.34 74.02 -6.84
C GLN A 351 -10.96 74.01 -5.42
N GLU A 352 -10.95 72.88 -4.72
CA GLU A 352 -11.40 72.77 -3.32
C GLU A 352 -10.51 73.57 -2.35
N ILE A 353 -9.21 73.65 -2.62
CA ILE A 353 -8.27 74.49 -1.87
C ILE A 353 -8.54 75.98 -2.16
N GLN A 354 -8.67 76.41 -3.41
CA GLN A 354 -9.02 77.80 -3.75
C GLN A 354 -10.32 78.22 -3.05
N GLY A 355 -11.40 77.45 -3.22
CA GLY A 355 -12.69 77.76 -2.59
C GLY A 355 -12.62 77.79 -1.06
N SER A 356 -11.63 77.11 -0.46
CA SER A 356 -11.38 77.19 0.98
C SER A 356 -10.60 78.45 1.38
N ILE A 357 -9.66 78.92 0.55
CA ILE A 357 -8.97 80.20 0.71
C ILE A 357 -9.95 81.36 0.55
N GLU A 358 -10.85 81.30 -0.44
CA GLU A 358 -11.93 82.28 -0.66
C GLU A 358 -12.88 82.34 0.57
N ARG A 359 -13.41 81.18 1.00
CA ARG A 359 -14.27 81.09 2.19
C ARG A 359 -13.58 81.62 3.45
N LEU A 360 -12.30 81.30 3.67
CA LEU A 360 -11.54 81.81 4.81
C LEU A 360 -11.36 83.32 4.75
N SER A 361 -11.09 83.85 3.56
CA SER A 361 -10.82 85.27 3.38
C SER A 361 -12.07 86.12 3.65
N LEU A 362 -13.23 85.66 3.16
CA LEU A 362 -14.53 86.29 3.43
C LEU A 362 -14.99 86.09 4.88
N LYS A 363 -14.68 84.95 5.51
CA LYS A 363 -15.10 84.64 6.89
C LYS A 363 -14.37 85.45 7.97
N TYR A 364 -13.11 85.83 7.73
CA TYR A 364 -12.23 86.40 8.77
C TYR A 364 -11.67 87.80 8.50
N PHE A 365 -11.74 88.31 7.26
CA PHE A 365 -11.20 89.64 6.92
C PHE A 365 -12.20 90.53 6.17
N HIS A 366 -13.48 90.14 6.16
CA HIS A 366 -14.58 91.00 5.70
C HIS A 366 -14.90 92.04 6.78
N ASP A 367 -15.37 91.64 7.96
CA ASP A 367 -15.62 92.58 9.07
C ASP A 367 -14.33 92.94 9.84
N ILE A 368 -14.28 94.14 10.45
CA ILE A 368 -13.21 94.55 11.39
C ILE A 368 -13.85 95.03 12.70
N GLU A 369 -13.32 94.59 13.84
CA GLU A 369 -13.65 95.15 15.15
C GLU A 369 -12.49 96.05 15.64
N GLY A 370 -12.64 97.37 15.54
CA GLY A 370 -11.57 98.30 15.96
C GLY A 370 -12.02 99.75 16.13
N LYS A 371 -11.21 100.55 16.85
CA LYS A 371 -11.40 102.01 17.01
C LYS A 371 -10.24 102.84 16.47
N ASP A 372 -9.04 102.24 16.40
CA ASP A 372 -7.80 102.91 15.97
C ASP A 372 -7.33 102.36 14.60
N LEU A 373 -8.21 102.47 13.59
CA LEU A 373 -8.04 101.85 12.27
C LEU A 373 -6.79 102.34 11.51
N ASP A 374 -6.30 103.54 11.81
CA ASP A 374 -5.11 104.10 11.17
C ASP A 374 -3.81 103.49 11.73
N ILE A 375 -3.75 103.23 13.04
CA ILE A 375 -2.66 102.48 13.70
C ILE A 375 -2.66 101.01 13.24
N LEU A 376 -3.83 100.47 12.90
CA LEU A 376 -3.97 99.17 12.26
C LEU A 376 -3.40 99.20 10.82
N HIS A 377 -3.76 100.20 10.01
CA HIS A 377 -3.20 100.37 8.66
C HIS A 377 -1.66 100.50 8.67
N GLU A 378 -1.08 101.33 9.54
CA GLU A 378 0.39 101.47 9.66
C GLU A 378 1.09 100.11 9.93
N LYS A 379 0.52 99.27 10.81
CA LYS A 379 1.05 97.93 11.10
C LYS A 379 0.94 96.98 9.90
N LEU A 380 -0.18 97.04 9.17
CA LEU A 380 -0.39 96.22 7.97
C LEU A 380 0.61 96.58 6.87
N VAL A 381 0.82 97.88 6.62
CA VAL A 381 1.81 98.38 5.64
C VAL A 381 3.25 98.01 6.05
N ALA A 382 3.57 98.04 7.35
CA ALA A 382 4.88 97.63 7.85
C ALA A 382 5.15 96.13 7.68
N ASN A 383 4.12 95.28 7.79
CA ASN A 383 4.23 93.83 7.65
C ASN A 383 4.13 93.35 6.20
N ASP A 384 3.35 94.05 5.35
CA ASP A 384 3.25 93.85 3.91
C ASP A 384 2.89 95.17 3.19
N PRO A 385 3.84 95.79 2.44
CA PRO A 385 3.63 97.08 1.79
C PRO A 385 2.47 97.15 0.78
N SER A 386 1.92 96.01 0.33
CA SER A 386 0.75 96.02 -0.56
C SER A 386 -0.51 96.60 0.09
N PHE A 387 -0.61 96.59 1.42
CA PHE A 387 -1.72 97.24 2.14
C PHE A 387 -1.72 98.77 2.01
N GLY A 388 -0.64 99.41 1.52
CA GLY A 388 -0.57 100.87 1.39
C GLY A 388 -1.60 101.47 0.42
N SER A 389 -2.18 100.64 -0.45
CA SER A 389 -3.28 100.99 -1.37
C SER A 389 -4.65 100.45 -0.93
N VAL A 390 -4.78 99.91 0.28
CA VAL A 390 -6.01 99.29 0.79
C VAL A 390 -6.62 100.16 1.90
N PRO A 391 -7.81 100.74 1.70
CA PRO A 391 -8.53 101.43 2.76
C PRO A 391 -8.95 100.44 3.87
N ILE A 392 -8.97 100.91 5.12
CA ILE A 392 -9.27 100.09 6.30
C ILE A 392 -10.48 100.69 7.01
N ASP A 393 -11.65 100.39 6.47
CA ASP A 393 -12.98 100.87 6.92
C ASP A 393 -14.11 99.94 6.45
N ASP A 394 -15.36 100.32 6.73
CA ASP A 394 -16.58 99.52 6.50
C ASP A 394 -17.22 99.83 5.13
N THR A 395 -16.40 100.07 4.10
CA THR A 395 -16.86 100.24 2.70
C THR A 395 -16.74 98.94 1.91
N ASP A 396 -17.65 98.68 0.98
CA ASP A 396 -17.65 97.45 0.15
C ASP A 396 -16.30 97.23 -0.57
N ASP A 397 -15.71 98.31 -1.11
CA ASP A 397 -14.38 98.28 -1.73
C ASP A 397 -13.27 97.88 -0.74
N SER A 398 -13.32 98.38 0.50
CA SER A 398 -12.41 97.98 1.59
C SER A 398 -12.60 96.51 1.97
N HIS A 399 -13.86 96.07 2.14
CA HIS A 399 -14.20 94.69 2.44
C HIS A 399 -13.67 93.71 1.38
N GLU A 400 -13.85 94.01 0.09
CA GLU A 400 -13.36 93.20 -1.03
C GLU A 400 -11.84 93.22 -1.15
N LEU A 401 -11.19 94.39 -1.04
CA LEU A 401 -9.73 94.51 -1.12
C LEU A 401 -9.03 93.77 0.02
N ARG A 402 -9.57 93.84 1.25
CA ARG A 402 -9.04 93.11 2.40
C ARG A 402 -9.18 91.60 2.21
N ALA A 403 -10.31 91.13 1.68
CA ALA A 403 -10.48 89.72 1.29
C ALA A 403 -9.48 89.30 0.18
N ALA A 404 -9.30 90.10 -0.87
CA ALA A 404 -8.36 89.82 -1.95
C ALA A 404 -6.90 89.77 -1.46
N HIS A 405 -6.48 90.71 -0.61
CA HIS A 405 -5.13 90.69 -0.02
C HIS A 405 -4.91 89.49 0.91
N ALA A 406 -5.94 89.06 1.66
CA ALA A 406 -5.88 87.83 2.43
C ALA A 406 -5.72 86.58 1.55
N GLN A 407 -6.46 86.47 0.44
CA GLN A 407 -6.29 85.37 -0.52
C GLN A 407 -4.85 85.34 -1.07
N ARG A 408 -4.31 86.49 -1.47
CA ARG A 408 -2.91 86.61 -1.93
C ARG A 408 -1.93 86.13 -0.86
N ILE A 409 -2.05 86.60 0.38
CA ILE A 409 -1.09 86.27 1.47
C ILE A 409 -1.15 84.78 1.85
N ILE A 410 -2.35 84.17 1.85
CA ILE A 410 -2.49 82.73 2.10
C ILE A 410 -1.88 81.93 0.93
N SER A 411 -2.18 82.28 -0.32
CA SER A 411 -1.64 81.59 -1.50
C SER A 411 -0.12 81.77 -1.66
N ASP A 412 0.43 82.93 -1.32
CA ASP A 412 1.87 83.21 -1.31
C ASP A 412 2.60 82.33 -0.27
N ALA A 413 2.08 82.26 0.96
CA ALA A 413 2.61 81.38 2.00
C ALA A 413 2.51 79.88 1.61
N MET A 414 1.44 79.46 0.92
CA MET A 414 1.33 78.10 0.38
C MET A 414 2.38 77.84 -0.73
N CYS A 415 2.63 78.81 -1.61
CA CYS A 415 3.70 78.73 -2.61
C CYS A 415 5.09 78.66 -1.95
N GLU A 416 5.30 79.38 -0.85
CA GLU A 416 6.57 79.43 -0.15
C GLU A 416 6.84 78.15 0.69
N PHE A 417 5.87 77.61 1.41
CA PHE A 417 6.13 76.53 2.39
C PHE A 417 5.55 75.17 2.01
N VAL A 418 4.56 75.11 1.11
CA VAL A 418 3.92 73.84 0.69
C VAL A 418 4.33 73.48 -0.74
N TRP A 419 3.98 74.29 -1.73
CA TRP A 419 4.05 73.96 -3.17
C TRP A 419 5.44 74.12 -3.81
N LYS A 420 6.51 74.08 -3.00
CA LYS A 420 7.88 73.98 -3.54
C LYS A 420 8.15 72.57 -4.08
N PRO A 421 8.80 72.42 -5.26
CA PRO A 421 9.24 71.12 -5.75
C PRO A 421 10.20 70.43 -4.76
N LEU A 422 10.02 69.12 -4.62
CA LEU A 422 10.63 68.25 -3.60
C LEU A 422 10.42 68.76 -2.15
N GLY A 423 9.32 69.48 -1.94
CA GLY A 423 8.91 70.04 -0.66
C GLY A 423 8.49 68.96 0.34
N SER A 424 9.22 68.90 1.45
CA SER A 424 9.04 68.01 2.60
C SER A 424 9.47 68.75 3.88
N GLU A 425 9.20 68.18 5.05
CA GLU A 425 9.63 68.78 6.32
C GLU A 425 11.18 68.87 6.42
N TYR A 426 11.91 67.91 5.85
CA TYR A 426 13.38 67.88 5.84
C TYR A 426 13.97 68.92 4.88
N THR A 427 13.41 69.06 3.66
CA THR A 427 13.88 70.05 2.68
C THR A 427 13.52 71.49 3.03
N LEU A 428 12.54 71.73 3.90
CA LEU A 428 12.30 73.04 4.51
C LEU A 428 13.45 73.46 5.44
N LEU A 429 13.96 72.53 6.27
CA LEU A 429 15.08 72.79 7.19
C LEU A 429 16.44 72.85 6.49
N HIS A 430 16.53 72.32 5.27
CA HIS A 430 17.76 72.23 4.47
C HIS A 430 17.57 72.81 3.05
N PRO A 431 17.43 74.14 2.89
CA PRO A 431 17.09 74.76 1.61
C PRO A 431 18.15 74.58 0.51
N ASP A 432 19.45 74.54 0.85
CA ASP A 432 20.52 74.27 -0.10
C ASP A 432 20.44 72.85 -0.68
N PHE A 433 20.07 71.87 0.16
CA PHE A 433 19.82 70.50 -0.25
C PHE A 433 18.58 70.42 -1.16
N ASN A 434 17.52 71.19 -0.86
CA ASN A 434 16.38 71.29 -1.78
C ASN A 434 16.80 71.88 -3.15
N SER A 435 17.63 72.94 -3.16
CA SER A 435 18.14 73.53 -4.39
C SER A 435 18.92 72.51 -5.24
N LEU A 436 19.74 71.67 -4.60
CA LEU A 436 20.45 70.57 -5.27
C LEU A 436 19.48 69.52 -5.83
N LEU A 437 18.50 69.07 -5.03
CA LEU A 437 17.53 68.07 -5.46
C LEU A 437 16.65 68.55 -6.63
N VAL A 438 16.20 69.80 -6.63
CA VAL A 438 15.42 70.38 -7.73
C VAL A 438 16.26 70.47 -9.01
N LYS A 439 17.51 70.93 -8.92
CA LYS A 439 18.46 70.93 -10.06
C LYS A 439 18.66 69.53 -10.62
N LEU A 440 18.83 68.52 -9.77
CA LEU A 440 18.95 67.12 -10.20
C LEU A 440 17.67 66.62 -10.89
N SER A 441 16.48 66.98 -10.39
CA SER A 441 15.21 66.65 -11.04
C SER A 441 15.12 67.25 -12.45
N ASP A 442 15.43 68.54 -12.60
CA ASP A 442 15.33 69.21 -13.90
C ASP A 442 16.41 68.79 -14.90
N GLU A 443 17.65 68.48 -14.48
CA GLU A 443 18.62 67.83 -15.37
C GLU A 443 18.15 66.44 -15.80
N LEU A 444 17.60 65.62 -14.89
CA LEU A 444 17.02 64.31 -15.24
C LEU A 444 15.81 64.44 -16.19
N PHE A 445 15.06 65.54 -16.15
CA PHE A 445 14.00 65.83 -17.12
C PHE A 445 14.54 66.32 -18.49
N LYS A 446 15.71 66.98 -18.54
CA LYS A 446 16.36 67.36 -19.80
C LYS A 446 16.95 66.16 -20.54
N TYR A 447 17.67 65.30 -19.83
CA TYR A 447 18.37 64.15 -20.42
C TYR A 447 17.49 62.91 -20.63
N ASN A 448 16.21 62.94 -20.24
CA ASN A 448 15.27 61.87 -20.56
C ASN A 448 13.94 62.41 -21.13
N PRO A 449 13.70 62.30 -22.46
CA PRO A 449 12.50 62.79 -23.11
C PRO A 449 11.23 61.96 -22.83
N ASP A 450 11.31 60.74 -22.25
CA ASP A 450 10.12 60.03 -21.74
C ASP A 450 9.71 60.52 -20.32
N GLY A 451 10.63 61.22 -19.63
CA GLY A 451 10.45 61.77 -18.29
C GLY A 451 10.29 60.72 -17.18
N ARG A 452 10.36 59.42 -17.50
CA ARG A 452 10.04 58.31 -16.59
C ARG A 452 11.12 58.10 -15.54
N VAL A 453 12.39 58.24 -15.90
CA VAL A 453 13.51 58.20 -14.93
C VAL A 453 13.39 59.36 -13.95
N ALA A 454 13.12 60.57 -14.44
CA ALA A 454 12.92 61.73 -13.58
C ALA A 454 11.69 61.59 -12.66
N LYS A 455 10.56 61.04 -13.15
CA LYS A 455 9.36 60.74 -12.35
C LYS A 455 9.63 59.69 -11.27
N VAL A 456 10.27 58.57 -11.63
CA VAL A 456 10.63 57.49 -10.67
C VAL A 456 11.64 58.00 -9.64
N TRP A 457 12.67 58.75 -10.06
CA TRP A 457 13.64 59.35 -9.17
C TRP A 457 12.99 60.37 -8.21
N THR A 458 12.08 61.22 -8.71
CA THR A 458 11.35 62.20 -7.89
C THR A 458 10.48 61.50 -6.84
N ALA A 459 9.72 60.47 -7.22
CA ALA A 459 8.88 59.72 -6.28
C ALA A 459 9.68 58.91 -5.25
N LEU A 460 10.81 58.31 -5.64
CA LEU A 460 11.72 57.63 -4.71
C LEU A 460 12.39 58.64 -3.76
N THR A 461 12.78 59.82 -4.27
CA THR A 461 13.36 60.91 -3.47
C THR A 461 12.34 61.44 -2.47
N MET A 462 11.09 61.68 -2.88
CA MET A 462 10.01 62.05 -1.96
C MET A 462 9.81 61.00 -0.86
N ARG A 463 9.73 59.71 -1.20
CA ARG A 463 9.57 58.66 -0.19
C ARG A 463 10.79 58.54 0.73
N ALA A 464 12.01 58.79 0.23
CA ALA A 464 13.19 58.85 1.06
C ALA A 464 13.11 60.04 2.04
N LEU A 465 12.74 61.23 1.57
CA LEU A 465 12.53 62.42 2.39
C LEU A 465 11.44 62.22 3.46
N GLU A 466 10.35 61.52 3.13
CA GLU A 466 9.30 61.11 4.08
C GLU A 466 9.80 60.16 5.19
N THR A 467 10.87 59.40 4.95
CA THR A 467 11.50 58.51 5.94
C THR A 467 12.65 59.14 6.73
N LEU A 468 13.09 60.35 6.39
CA LEU A 468 14.14 61.03 7.15
C LEU A 468 13.60 61.59 8.48
N PRO A 469 14.36 61.50 9.57
CA PRO A 469 13.96 62.10 10.84
C PRO A 469 13.97 63.63 10.70
N VAL A 470 12.81 64.26 10.93
CA VAL A 470 12.63 65.72 10.87
C VAL A 470 13.47 66.45 11.95
N ASN A 471 13.88 65.75 13.01
CA ASN A 471 14.77 66.27 14.05
C ASN A 471 15.54 65.11 14.73
N PRO A 472 16.87 65.22 14.97
CA PRO A 472 17.65 64.19 15.68
C PRO A 472 17.55 64.25 17.23
N MET A 473 16.78 65.18 17.80
CA MET A 473 16.48 65.22 19.24
C MET A 473 15.56 64.06 19.69
N PRO A 474 15.66 63.59 20.95
CA PRO A 474 14.84 62.49 21.45
C PRO A 474 13.35 62.85 21.58
N PRO A 475 12.44 61.87 21.47
CA PRO A 475 11.00 62.13 21.41
C PRO A 475 10.42 62.55 22.76
N GLN A 476 10.08 63.84 22.91
CA GLN A 476 9.11 64.27 23.92
C GLN A 476 7.69 63.87 23.48
N ALA A 477 6.93 63.31 24.41
CA ALA A 477 5.67 62.63 24.13
C ALA A 477 4.47 63.59 24.00
N CYS A 478 4.38 64.30 22.88
CA CYS A 478 3.17 65.02 22.48
C CYS A 478 2.58 64.39 21.21
N PRO A 479 1.46 63.63 21.30
CA PRO A 479 0.87 62.93 20.15
C PRO A 479 0.01 63.87 19.28
N VAL A 480 0.64 64.89 18.68
CA VAL A 480 0.04 65.71 17.64
C VAL A 480 0.93 65.65 16.40
N THR A 481 0.38 65.18 15.28
CA THR A 481 1.02 65.25 13.96
C THR A 481 0.96 66.68 13.45
N GLN A 482 1.85 67.52 13.98
CA GLN A 482 2.03 68.91 13.60
C GLN A 482 3.13 68.97 12.52
N SER A 483 2.79 69.51 11.35
CA SER A 483 3.74 69.66 10.23
C SER A 483 4.46 71.01 10.40
N VAL A 484 5.78 70.99 10.27
CA VAL A 484 6.61 72.19 10.36
C VAL A 484 6.29 73.12 9.18
N ARG A 485 6.03 72.58 7.99
CA ARG A 485 5.50 73.34 6.84
C ARG A 485 4.17 74.02 7.19
N ALA A 486 3.25 73.33 7.85
CA ALA A 486 1.96 73.90 8.24
C ALA A 486 2.10 75.04 9.26
N ASP A 487 2.97 74.88 10.25
CA ASP A 487 3.25 75.94 11.23
C ASP A 487 3.90 77.18 10.59
N HIS A 488 4.76 77.00 9.57
CA HIS A 488 5.36 78.13 8.84
C HIS A 488 4.33 78.91 8.02
N VAL A 489 3.39 78.23 7.34
CA VAL A 489 2.26 78.91 6.66
C VAL A 489 1.43 79.70 7.66
N ILE A 490 1.02 79.08 8.78
CA ILE A 490 0.21 79.73 9.82
C ILE A 490 0.94 80.95 10.39
N SER A 491 2.23 80.82 10.72
CA SER A 491 3.03 81.93 11.25
C SER A 491 3.19 83.05 10.23
N ARG A 492 3.45 82.74 8.96
CA ARG A 492 3.56 83.75 7.90
C ARG A 492 2.24 84.48 7.67
N VAL A 493 1.11 83.77 7.58
CA VAL A 493 -0.22 84.37 7.40
C VAL A 493 -0.61 85.23 8.61
N LEU A 494 -0.51 84.71 9.84
CA LEU A 494 -0.90 85.45 11.04
C LEU A 494 0.03 86.64 11.32
N SER A 495 1.33 86.57 11.02
CA SER A 495 2.25 87.71 11.17
C SER A 495 1.84 88.95 10.36
N VAL A 496 1.13 88.77 9.25
CA VAL A 496 0.58 89.88 8.45
C VAL A 496 -0.87 90.17 8.80
N LEU A 497 -1.72 89.13 8.91
CA LEU A 497 -3.19 89.29 8.96
C LEU A 497 -3.82 89.29 10.35
N SER A 498 -3.15 88.81 11.41
CA SER A 498 -3.71 88.81 12.77
C SER A 498 -4.16 90.21 13.27
N PRO A 499 -3.54 91.34 12.89
CA PRO A 499 -4.06 92.68 13.21
C PRO A 499 -5.48 92.98 12.70
N LEU A 500 -5.95 92.33 11.63
CA LEU A 500 -7.31 92.50 11.09
C LEU A 500 -8.36 91.65 11.84
N VAL A 501 -7.94 90.79 12.77
CA VAL A 501 -8.77 89.71 13.34
C VAL A 501 -8.95 89.91 14.83
N SER A 502 -10.19 89.85 15.31
CA SER A 502 -10.50 89.91 16.74
C SER A 502 -9.83 88.76 17.50
N SER A 503 -9.35 89.02 18.72
CA SER A 503 -8.70 87.98 19.55
C SER A 503 -9.62 86.80 19.93
N SER A 504 -10.93 86.95 19.73
CA SER A 504 -11.95 85.88 19.81
C SER A 504 -11.96 84.94 18.61
N GLN A 505 -11.48 85.40 17.45
CA GLN A 505 -11.48 84.70 16.17
C GLN A 505 -10.13 84.07 15.82
N ASP A 506 -9.00 84.62 16.31
CA ASP A 506 -7.63 84.24 15.93
C ASP A 506 -7.34 82.73 16.04
N GLU A 507 -7.67 82.06 17.16
CA GLU A 507 -7.49 80.60 17.29
C GLU A 507 -8.42 79.79 16.36
N SER A 508 -9.57 80.33 15.97
CA SER A 508 -10.46 79.69 14.99
C SER A 508 -9.90 79.82 13.57
N LEU A 509 -9.39 81.00 13.20
CA LEU A 509 -8.65 81.22 11.95
C LEU A 509 -7.43 80.30 11.89
N ARG A 510 -6.65 80.22 12.96
CA ARG A 510 -5.47 79.34 13.09
C ARG A 510 -5.82 77.87 12.87
N LYS A 511 -6.94 77.39 13.43
CA LYS A 511 -7.45 76.02 13.24
C LYS A 511 -7.91 75.74 11.81
N ASP A 512 -8.61 76.68 11.18
CA ASP A 512 -9.06 76.52 9.80
C ASP A 512 -7.88 76.60 8.81
N LEU A 513 -6.91 77.50 9.04
CA LEU A 513 -5.64 77.56 8.30
C LEU A 513 -4.83 76.26 8.43
N LEU A 514 -4.76 75.65 9.63
CA LEU A 514 -4.12 74.35 9.82
C LEU A 514 -4.81 73.25 9.01
N THR A 515 -6.14 73.29 8.93
CA THR A 515 -6.95 72.33 8.16
C THR A 515 -6.74 72.49 6.65
N LEU A 516 -6.77 73.74 6.16
CA LEU A 516 -6.44 74.10 4.78
C LEU A 516 -5.02 73.63 4.40
N THR A 517 -4.04 73.93 5.25
CA THR A 517 -2.62 73.67 4.94
C THR A 517 -2.32 72.17 4.93
N LYS A 518 -2.94 71.39 5.81
CA LYS A 518 -2.84 69.91 5.74
C LYS A 518 -3.41 69.36 4.43
N SER A 519 -4.56 69.83 3.99
CA SER A 519 -5.13 69.46 2.68
C SER A 519 -4.19 69.82 1.51
N ALA A 520 -3.63 71.04 1.51
CA ALA A 520 -2.67 71.47 0.50
C ALA A 520 -1.38 70.63 0.50
N ILE A 521 -0.89 70.23 1.67
CA ILE A 521 0.27 69.34 1.83
C ILE A 521 -0.03 67.94 1.28
N ASP A 522 -1.18 67.34 1.62
CA ASP A 522 -1.53 65.98 1.17
C ASP A 522 -1.70 65.92 -0.36
N VAL A 523 -2.34 66.93 -0.96
CA VAL A 523 -2.46 67.06 -2.42
C VAL A 523 -1.08 67.24 -3.07
N TRP A 524 -0.16 67.98 -2.45
CA TRP A 524 1.18 68.20 -2.99
C TRP A 524 2.12 66.99 -2.82
N ASN A 525 2.03 66.25 -1.73
CA ASN A 525 2.76 65.00 -1.56
C ASN A 525 2.32 63.96 -2.62
N ASN A 526 1.01 63.89 -2.93
CA ASN A 526 0.47 63.09 -4.04
C ASN A 526 0.94 63.59 -5.42
N ALA A 527 1.00 64.91 -5.64
CA ALA A 527 1.48 65.51 -6.89
C ALA A 527 2.93 65.15 -7.19
N GLN A 528 3.80 65.18 -6.18
CA GLN A 528 5.24 64.92 -6.32
C GLN A 528 5.59 63.43 -6.37
N SER A 529 4.75 62.55 -5.82
CA SER A 529 4.93 61.08 -5.87
C SER A 529 4.17 60.39 -7.02
N GLY A 530 3.47 61.17 -7.86
CA GLY A 530 2.60 60.69 -8.94
C GLY A 530 3.27 60.49 -10.31
N GLY A 531 2.44 60.23 -11.32
CA GLY A 531 2.87 60.02 -12.72
C GLY A 531 2.86 61.26 -13.63
N LEU A 532 2.29 62.36 -13.15
CA LEU A 532 2.24 63.67 -13.81
C LEU A 532 3.32 64.57 -13.20
N LYS A 533 4.13 65.28 -14.01
CA LYS A 533 4.95 66.37 -13.45
C LYS A 533 4.03 67.57 -13.27
N ILE A 534 3.64 67.88 -12.04
CA ILE A 534 2.84 69.07 -11.73
C ILE A 534 3.78 70.24 -11.39
N THR A 535 3.41 71.45 -11.79
CA THR A 535 4.15 72.68 -11.52
C THR A 535 3.16 73.77 -11.10
N VAL A 536 3.50 74.47 -10.02
CA VAL A 536 2.71 75.59 -9.47
C VAL A 536 3.48 76.87 -9.75
N THR A 537 2.84 77.83 -10.40
CA THR A 537 3.45 79.10 -10.81
C THR A 537 2.74 80.26 -10.10
N PRO A 538 3.41 80.96 -9.15
CA PRO A 538 2.82 82.08 -8.42
C PRO A 538 2.73 83.37 -9.26
N LEU A 539 3.40 83.43 -10.40
CA LEU A 539 3.34 84.53 -11.35
C LEU A 539 2.39 84.16 -12.49
N LEU A 540 1.35 84.99 -12.71
CA LEU A 540 0.39 84.82 -13.78
C LEU A 540 0.88 85.54 -15.05
N GLU A 541 0.64 84.93 -16.23
CA GLU A 541 1.02 85.50 -17.54
C GLU A 541 0.05 86.64 -17.91
N PRO A 542 0.50 87.91 -18.06
CA PRO A 542 -0.37 89.03 -18.44
C PRO A 542 -1.14 88.80 -19.74
N GLU A 543 -0.56 88.04 -20.66
CA GLU A 543 -1.12 87.67 -21.96
C GLU A 543 -2.39 86.81 -21.85
N ARG A 544 -2.63 86.20 -20.68
CA ARG A 544 -3.78 85.33 -20.40
C ARG A 544 -4.79 85.92 -19.42
N ARG A 545 -4.94 87.26 -19.36
CA ARG A 545 -5.85 87.94 -18.42
C ARG A 545 -7.19 87.22 -18.27
N GLU A 546 -7.89 86.97 -19.37
CA GLU A 546 -9.24 86.38 -19.33
C GLU A 546 -9.27 84.86 -19.03
N GLU A 547 -8.11 84.21 -18.80
CA GLU A 547 -8.03 82.88 -18.19
C GLU A 547 -7.99 82.93 -16.66
N TRP A 548 -7.38 83.97 -16.06
CA TRP A 548 -7.13 84.06 -14.60
C TRP A 548 -7.83 85.23 -13.90
N ARG A 549 -8.46 86.18 -14.61
CA ARG A 549 -9.19 87.33 -14.06
C ARG A 549 -10.21 86.87 -13.01
N SER A 550 -10.15 87.44 -11.81
CA SER A 550 -11.09 87.11 -10.74
C SER A 550 -12.49 87.60 -11.07
N HIS A 551 -13.40 86.68 -11.36
CA HIS A 551 -14.82 86.96 -11.56
C HIS A 551 -15.54 87.53 -10.32
N ILE A 552 -14.89 87.49 -9.14
CA ILE A 552 -15.40 88.05 -7.88
C ILE A 552 -15.01 89.53 -7.75
N PHE A 553 -13.75 89.88 -8.04
CA PHE A 553 -13.16 91.19 -7.74
C PHE A 553 -12.86 92.06 -8.98
N ASP A 554 -12.97 91.49 -10.18
CA ASP A 554 -12.83 92.16 -11.48
C ASP A 554 -13.83 91.54 -12.47
N PRO A 555 -15.15 91.65 -12.24
CA PRO A 555 -16.17 91.10 -13.14
C PRO A 555 -16.15 91.80 -14.52
N LEU A 556 -16.52 91.06 -15.56
CA LEU A 556 -16.60 91.56 -16.94
C LEU A 556 -17.88 92.41 -17.16
N ASP A 557 -17.75 93.73 -17.15
CA ASP A 557 -18.80 94.63 -17.64
C ASP A 557 -19.02 94.44 -19.15
N HIS A 558 -20.27 94.46 -19.60
CA HIS A 558 -20.62 94.17 -20.99
C HIS A 558 -20.16 95.24 -22.02
N ASP A 559 -19.66 96.40 -21.56
CA ASP A 559 -19.23 97.52 -22.39
C ASP A 559 -17.70 97.80 -22.39
N GLU A 560 -16.86 96.87 -21.88
CA GLU A 560 -15.39 97.05 -21.74
C GLU A 560 -14.57 97.28 -23.05
N LYS A 561 -15.21 97.49 -24.21
CA LYS A 561 -14.55 97.70 -25.53
C LYS A 561 -13.59 98.89 -25.65
N ASN A 562 -13.36 99.65 -24.59
CA ASN A 562 -12.47 100.81 -24.55
C ASN A 562 -11.34 100.73 -23.50
N LEU A 563 -11.28 99.67 -22.68
CA LEU A 563 -10.26 99.54 -21.62
C LEU A 563 -8.90 99.00 -22.11
N ASP A 564 -8.86 98.32 -23.26
CA ASP A 564 -7.65 97.83 -23.95
C ASP A 564 -6.59 98.91 -24.30
N VAL A 565 -6.92 100.19 -24.12
CA VAL A 565 -6.04 101.32 -24.44
C VAL A 565 -5.05 101.62 -23.30
N ILE A 566 -5.31 101.18 -22.06
CA ILE A 566 -4.49 101.57 -20.90
C ILE A 566 -3.27 100.64 -20.71
N SER A 567 -2.16 101.08 -21.32
CA SER A 567 -0.78 100.66 -21.08
C SER A 567 -0.32 99.25 -21.50
N ARG A 568 0.48 99.23 -22.57
CA ARG A 568 1.34 98.10 -22.99
C ARG A 568 2.58 97.90 -22.08
N THR A 569 2.46 98.19 -20.79
CA THR A 569 3.56 98.16 -19.82
C THR A 569 3.15 97.30 -18.63
N HIS A 570 3.42 95.99 -18.72
CA HIS A 570 3.28 94.94 -17.69
C HIS A 570 2.66 95.43 -16.36
N PRO A 571 1.32 95.53 -16.26
CA PRO A 571 0.66 95.85 -15.00
C PRO A 571 0.97 94.76 -13.97
N ARG A 572 1.17 95.13 -12.70
CA ARG A 572 1.36 94.12 -11.65
C ARG A 572 0.06 93.34 -11.47
N ILE A 573 0.19 92.05 -11.22
CA ILE A 573 -0.94 91.15 -10.97
C ILE A 573 -0.84 90.68 -9.52
N LEU A 574 -1.91 90.88 -8.74
CA LEU A 574 -2.04 90.29 -7.43
C LEU A 574 -2.56 88.87 -7.61
N THR A 575 -1.67 87.89 -7.55
CA THR A 575 -2.04 86.45 -7.63
C THR A 575 -2.80 86.06 -6.36
N LEU A 576 -4.12 85.89 -6.49
CA LEU A 576 -5.00 85.42 -5.42
C LEU A 576 -4.91 83.90 -5.26
N PHE A 577 -4.66 83.18 -6.35
CA PHE A 577 -4.36 81.75 -6.40
C PHE A 577 -3.43 81.41 -7.57
N PRO A 578 -2.39 80.58 -7.40
CA PRO A 578 -1.40 80.32 -8.45
C PRO A 578 -1.96 79.52 -9.62
N ARG A 579 -1.32 79.62 -10.79
CA ARG A 579 -1.58 78.73 -11.93
C ARG A 579 -0.95 77.38 -11.66
N VAL A 580 -1.66 76.30 -11.98
CA VAL A 580 -1.20 74.91 -11.78
C VAL A 580 -1.29 74.17 -13.11
N ILE A 581 -0.16 73.63 -13.55
CA ILE A 581 -0.05 72.90 -14.82
C ILE A 581 0.51 71.49 -14.58
N ALA A 582 0.03 70.53 -15.37
CA ALA A 582 0.56 69.18 -15.43
C ALA A 582 1.18 68.92 -16.80
N TRP A 583 2.37 68.34 -16.82
CA TRP A 583 3.07 67.93 -18.03
C TRP A 583 2.85 66.44 -18.29
N GLU A 584 2.14 66.12 -19.36
CA GLU A 584 2.04 64.76 -19.89
C GLU A 584 3.07 64.56 -20.99
N THR A 585 4.01 63.64 -20.79
CA THR A 585 4.80 63.08 -21.88
C THR A 585 3.88 62.19 -22.70
N ALA A 586 3.56 62.61 -23.93
CA ALA A 586 2.93 61.72 -24.89
C ALA A 586 3.79 60.46 -25.04
N ARG A 587 3.19 59.28 -24.89
CA ARG A 587 3.93 58.04 -25.15
C ARG A 587 4.32 58.02 -26.63
N PRO A 588 5.56 57.64 -27.00
CA PRO A 588 5.83 57.25 -28.38
C PRO A 588 4.80 56.19 -28.79
N VAL A 589 4.34 56.25 -30.05
CA VAL A 589 3.55 55.16 -30.62
C VAL A 589 4.37 53.89 -30.45
N LYS A 590 3.78 52.87 -29.84
CA LYS A 590 4.47 51.64 -29.51
C LYS A 590 4.73 50.89 -30.81
N ASP A 591 5.91 51.05 -31.38
CA ASP A 591 6.36 50.27 -32.53
C ASP A 591 6.45 48.80 -32.10
N ASP A 592 5.51 47.98 -32.56
CA ASP A 592 5.39 46.58 -32.16
C ASP A 592 6.53 45.70 -32.70
N ASN A 593 7.45 46.28 -33.48
CA ASN A 593 8.70 45.66 -33.92
C ASN A 593 9.87 45.83 -32.92
N ALA A 594 9.72 46.65 -31.87
CA ALA A 594 10.81 46.95 -30.93
C ALA A 594 11.17 45.74 -30.04
N VAL A 595 12.46 45.37 -30.05
CA VAL A 595 12.97 44.23 -29.26
C VAL A 595 12.93 44.53 -27.76
N PRO A 596 12.41 43.63 -26.90
CA PRO A 596 12.37 43.84 -25.45
C PRO A 596 13.77 44.11 -24.86
N GLY A 597 14.01 45.36 -24.47
CA GLY A 597 15.28 45.83 -23.90
C GLY A 597 16.10 46.77 -24.79
N SER A 598 15.66 47.08 -26.02
CA SER A 598 16.28 48.15 -26.82
C SER A 598 16.03 49.52 -26.20
N PHE A 599 17.08 50.33 -26.03
CA PHE A 599 16.92 51.77 -25.86
C PHE A 599 16.34 52.38 -27.14
N PRO A 600 15.45 53.39 -27.07
CA PRO A 600 14.98 54.09 -28.26
C PRO A 600 16.15 54.80 -28.96
N LEU A 601 16.16 54.81 -30.29
CA LEU A 601 17.14 55.59 -31.05
C LEU A 601 16.87 57.09 -30.89
N GLU A 602 17.94 57.88 -30.92
CA GLU A 602 17.94 59.32 -30.65
C GLU A 602 17.23 60.16 -31.73
N SER A 603 16.77 59.55 -32.83
CA SER A 603 16.22 60.22 -34.01
C SER A 603 14.80 60.76 -33.88
N ASP A 604 13.99 60.20 -32.98
CA ASP A 604 12.53 60.44 -32.92
C ASP A 604 12.14 61.38 -31.76
N HIS A 605 13.09 62.19 -31.26
CA HIS A 605 12.99 62.85 -29.96
C HIS A 605 12.16 64.15 -29.89
N GLU A 606 11.32 64.47 -30.89
CA GLU A 606 10.19 65.40 -30.68
C GLU A 606 9.00 64.72 -29.97
N LEU A 607 9.26 64.13 -28.80
CA LEU A 607 8.20 63.71 -27.88
C LEU A 607 7.47 64.95 -27.35
N ARG A 608 6.36 65.30 -28.01
CA ARG A 608 5.51 66.44 -27.64
C ARG A 608 5.03 66.34 -26.19
N THR A 609 5.72 67.01 -25.28
CA THR A 609 5.26 67.27 -23.92
C THR A 609 4.02 68.15 -23.98
N LYS A 610 2.88 67.61 -23.59
CA LYS A 610 1.61 68.34 -23.58
C LYS A 610 1.44 69.04 -22.24
N GLU A 611 1.42 70.37 -22.25
CA GLU A 611 0.92 71.16 -21.12
C GLU A 611 -0.58 70.87 -20.95
N MET A 612 -1.00 70.60 -19.73
CA MET A 612 -2.41 70.52 -19.33
C MET A 612 -2.64 71.47 -18.16
N CYS A 613 -3.53 72.44 -18.34
CA CYS A 613 -4.02 73.26 -17.24
C CYS A 613 -4.75 72.36 -16.22
N ILE A 614 -4.25 72.31 -14.99
CA ILE A 614 -4.96 71.75 -13.82
C ILE A 614 -5.77 72.87 -13.15
N HIS A 615 -5.18 74.05 -13.06
CA HIS A 615 -5.85 75.25 -12.57
C HIS A 615 -5.29 76.49 -13.28
N ARG A 616 -6.16 77.38 -13.77
CA ARG A 616 -5.74 78.57 -14.55
C ARG A 616 -4.99 79.61 -13.70
N GLY A 617 -5.20 79.55 -12.39
CA GLY A 617 -4.86 80.61 -11.46
C GLY A 617 -6.03 81.57 -11.28
N THR A 618 -5.91 82.47 -10.32
CA THR A 618 -6.87 83.55 -10.10
C THR A 618 -6.11 84.79 -9.65
N GLY A 619 -6.40 85.93 -10.26
CA GLY A 619 -5.64 87.16 -10.06
C GLY A 619 -6.46 88.43 -10.23
N LEU A 620 -5.97 89.50 -9.64
CA LEU A 620 -6.54 90.84 -9.70
C LEU A 620 -5.48 91.79 -10.29
N PRO A 621 -5.68 92.39 -11.48
CA PRO A 621 -4.70 93.32 -12.04
C PRO A 621 -4.68 94.63 -11.25
N GLU A 622 -3.52 95.26 -11.11
CA GLU A 622 -3.34 96.54 -10.38
C GLU A 622 -4.17 97.71 -10.95
N LEU A 623 -4.69 97.55 -12.17
CA LEU A 623 -5.58 98.50 -12.86
C LEU A 623 -7.08 98.11 -12.78
N SER A 624 -7.46 97.11 -11.96
CA SER A 624 -8.88 96.76 -11.79
C SER A 624 -9.67 97.93 -11.19
N PRO A 625 -10.97 98.08 -11.52
CA PRO A 625 -11.80 99.14 -10.96
C PRO A 625 -11.77 99.17 -9.43
N LEU A 626 -11.77 97.99 -8.79
CA LEU A 626 -11.67 97.83 -7.34
C LEU A 626 -10.37 98.39 -6.76
N ILE A 627 -9.20 98.04 -7.32
CA ILE A 627 -7.90 98.56 -6.83
C ILE A 627 -7.76 100.06 -7.09
N VAL A 628 -8.30 100.57 -8.21
CA VAL A 628 -8.27 102.01 -8.51
C VAL A 628 -9.13 102.80 -7.53
N ARG A 629 -10.35 102.34 -7.21
CA ARG A 629 -11.20 102.97 -6.18
C ARG A 629 -10.56 102.91 -4.79
N GLY A 630 -10.00 101.78 -4.40
CA GLY A 630 -9.29 101.62 -3.12
C GLY A 630 -8.11 102.57 -2.96
N LYS A 631 -7.27 102.70 -4.00
CA LYS A 631 -6.17 103.68 -4.03
C LYS A 631 -6.69 105.11 -3.83
N GLN A 632 -7.71 105.52 -4.58
CA GLN A 632 -8.29 106.85 -4.45
C GLN A 632 -8.86 107.10 -3.04
N ALA A 633 -9.63 106.15 -2.49
CA ALA A 633 -10.21 106.27 -1.15
C ALA A 633 -9.12 106.39 -0.06
N GLN A 634 -8.03 105.64 -0.18
CA GLN A 634 -6.91 105.72 0.76
C GLN A 634 -6.07 107.00 0.58
N GLU A 635 -5.95 107.54 -0.64
CA GLU A 635 -5.35 108.86 -0.89
C GLU A 635 -6.22 109.98 -0.28
N GLU A 636 -7.54 109.98 -0.50
CA GLU A 636 -8.47 110.95 0.10
C GLU A 636 -8.45 110.91 1.63
N ARG A 637 -8.36 109.72 2.22
CA ARG A 637 -8.20 109.51 3.68
C ARG A 637 -6.88 110.11 4.19
N ASN A 638 -5.76 109.82 3.52
CA ASN A 638 -4.44 110.36 3.86
C ASN A 638 -4.40 111.90 3.75
N ASP A 639 -5.07 112.48 2.77
CA ASP A 639 -5.18 113.93 2.61
C ASP A 639 -6.08 114.57 3.68
N TYR A 640 -7.18 113.91 4.06
CA TYR A 640 -8.02 114.32 5.19
C TYR A 640 -7.23 114.36 6.51
N PHE A 641 -6.46 113.30 6.82
CA PHE A 641 -5.62 113.27 8.01
C PHE A 641 -4.48 114.30 7.95
N SER A 642 -3.83 114.46 6.80
CA SER A 642 -2.79 115.48 6.59
C SER A 642 -3.33 116.90 6.82
N LYS A 643 -4.55 117.18 6.35
CA LYS A 643 -5.25 118.45 6.54
C LYS A 643 -5.67 118.67 7.99
N ARG A 644 -6.19 117.64 8.66
CA ARG A 644 -6.57 117.67 10.08
C ARG A 644 -5.35 117.92 10.98
N SER A 645 -4.23 117.25 10.72
CA SER A 645 -2.98 117.42 11.46
C SER A 645 -2.38 118.82 11.30
N ARG A 646 -2.48 119.43 10.11
CA ARG A 646 -2.12 120.86 9.91
C ARG A 646 -2.97 121.78 10.80
N VAL A 647 -4.30 121.63 10.76
CA VAL A 647 -5.21 122.45 11.59
C VAL A 647 -4.96 122.28 13.09
N VAL A 648 -4.65 121.07 13.57
CA VAL A 648 -4.27 120.84 14.97
C VAL A 648 -2.95 121.54 15.32
N ASN A 649 -1.93 121.42 14.48
CA ASN A 649 -0.64 122.10 14.68
C ASN A 649 -0.78 123.62 14.65
N ASP A 650 -1.61 124.18 13.77
CA ASP A 650 -1.87 125.62 13.68
C ASP A 650 -2.57 126.15 14.95
N LEU A 651 -3.56 125.42 15.47
CA LEU A 651 -4.22 125.73 16.75
C LEU A 651 -3.25 125.61 17.94
N GLN A 652 -2.33 124.65 17.90
CA GLN A 652 -1.32 124.45 18.96
C GLN A 652 -0.24 125.54 18.93
N GLN A 653 0.11 126.07 17.75
CA GLN A 653 0.95 127.27 17.63
C GLN A 653 0.22 128.53 18.11
N GLN A 654 -1.04 128.75 17.72
CA GLN A 654 -1.82 129.92 18.14
C GLN A 654 -2.05 129.99 19.66
N SER A 655 -2.25 128.84 20.32
CA SER A 655 -2.37 128.77 21.77
C SER A 655 -1.05 128.98 22.51
N GLY A 656 0.09 128.63 21.90
CA GLY A 656 1.43 128.94 22.42
C GLY A 656 1.73 130.45 22.54
N THR A 657 1.16 131.28 21.65
CA THR A 657 1.42 132.73 21.61
C THR A 657 0.77 133.52 22.76
N ALA A 658 -0.18 132.94 23.49
CA ALA A 658 -0.94 133.63 24.55
C ALA A 658 -0.22 133.71 25.91
N GLY A 659 0.89 132.99 26.10
CA GLY A 659 1.49 132.73 27.42
C GLY A 659 2.62 133.67 27.90
N SER A 660 2.99 134.71 27.14
CA SER A 660 4.33 135.33 27.28
C SER A 660 4.39 136.83 27.64
N TYR A 661 3.64 137.30 28.66
CA TYR A 661 3.86 138.63 29.24
C TYR A 661 3.51 138.75 30.74
N ARG A 662 4.52 138.65 31.64
CA ARG A 662 4.72 139.58 32.77
C ARG A 662 6.03 139.33 33.55
N ASN A 663 6.89 140.34 33.58
CA ASN A 663 8.00 140.47 34.54
C ASN A 663 7.56 141.31 35.76
N THR A 664 8.09 141.04 36.96
CA THR A 664 9.10 141.88 37.67
C THR A 664 9.12 141.70 39.20
N SER A 665 10.30 141.40 39.78
CA SER A 665 10.75 141.78 41.15
C SER A 665 10.04 141.13 42.37
N ARG A 666 10.61 141.02 43.61
CA ARG A 666 11.82 141.65 44.21
C ARG A 666 12.32 140.96 45.53
N ARG A 667 13.56 140.43 45.58
CA ARG A 667 14.40 140.09 46.80
C ARG A 667 13.77 139.10 47.82
N ARG A 668 14.46 138.39 48.74
CA ARG A 668 15.87 138.15 49.19
C ARG A 668 15.84 136.69 49.79
N SER A 669 16.90 135.89 50.00
CA SER A 669 18.19 136.14 50.67
C SER A 669 19.14 134.91 50.55
N SER A 670 20.44 135.09 50.89
CA SER A 670 21.41 134.13 51.51
C SER A 670 21.19 132.59 51.40
N ASN A 671 22.15 131.71 51.06
CA ASN A 671 23.61 131.73 50.76
C ASN A 671 23.90 130.49 49.86
N GLY A 672 25.05 130.22 49.23
CA GLY A 672 26.30 130.97 49.07
C GLY A 672 27.46 130.07 48.56
N HIS A 673 27.87 130.27 47.30
CA HIS A 673 29.21 130.01 46.71
C HIS A 673 29.77 128.54 46.67
N PRO A 674 30.85 128.23 45.91
CA PRO A 674 30.78 127.27 44.80
C PRO A 674 31.73 126.04 44.96
N PHE A 675 32.04 125.20 43.95
CA PHE A 675 33.06 125.48 42.92
C PHE A 675 33.24 124.31 41.90
N LEU A 676 33.71 124.68 40.70
CA LEU A 676 34.36 123.88 39.62
C LEU A 676 33.66 122.72 38.88
N GLU A 677 33.88 122.76 37.57
CA GLU A 677 33.74 121.66 36.60
C GLU A 677 34.94 120.70 36.65
N ALA A 678 34.75 119.45 36.21
CA ALA A 678 35.82 118.64 35.62
C ALA A 678 35.24 117.54 34.70
N HIS A 679 35.89 117.27 33.57
CA HIS A 679 35.60 116.09 32.73
C HIS A 679 36.00 114.78 33.43
N LEU A 680 35.34 113.64 33.11
CA LEU A 680 36.04 112.47 32.54
C LEU A 680 35.10 111.32 32.05
N LYS A 681 35.54 110.68 30.94
CA LYS A 681 35.49 109.25 30.54
C LYS A 681 34.36 108.27 30.95
N LYS A 682 33.92 107.46 29.96
CA LYS A 682 33.35 106.08 30.11
C LYS A 682 34.38 105.12 30.75
N PRO A 683 33.97 104.06 31.47
CA PRO A 683 33.58 102.75 30.87
C PRO A 683 32.11 102.39 31.16
N GLY A 684 31.54 101.22 30.81
CA GLY A 684 32.08 99.98 30.22
C GLY A 684 31.98 98.79 31.19
N LEU A 685 31.61 97.60 30.69
CA LEU A 685 31.05 96.44 31.43
C LEU A 685 29.56 96.64 31.83
N GLY A 686 28.71 95.61 31.94
CA GLY A 686 28.92 94.20 31.59
C GLY A 686 28.06 93.28 32.47
N TYR A 687 26.89 92.85 31.99
CA TYR A 687 25.99 91.97 32.73
C TYR A 687 26.21 90.49 32.43
N LYS A 688 26.01 89.65 33.45
CA LYS A 688 26.08 88.19 33.40
C LYS A 688 24.67 87.59 33.43
N ASP A 689 24.55 86.36 32.95
CA ASP A 689 23.37 85.52 33.10
C ASP A 689 23.14 85.08 34.56
N GLU A 690 21.88 85.07 34.99
CA GLU A 690 21.38 84.20 36.07
C GLU A 690 20.10 83.50 35.57
N PRO A 691 19.96 82.17 35.75
CA PRO A 691 18.79 81.43 35.30
C PRO A 691 17.64 81.47 36.32
N PRO A 692 16.36 81.51 35.87
CA PRO A 692 15.21 81.45 36.78
C PRO A 692 15.03 80.06 37.41
N LEU A 693 14.52 80.06 38.64
CA LEU A 693 14.31 78.87 39.47
C LEU A 693 13.26 77.90 38.88
N ARG A 694 13.55 76.59 38.92
CA ARG A 694 12.50 75.56 38.79
C ARG A 694 11.60 75.58 40.02
N ILE A 695 10.29 75.48 39.78
CA ILE A 695 9.29 75.11 40.79
C ILE A 695 8.71 73.77 40.32
N GLU A 696 8.78 72.75 41.16
CA GLU A 696 8.21 71.43 40.87
C GLU A 696 6.78 71.33 41.43
N PRO A 697 5.79 70.88 40.63
CA PRO A 697 4.46 70.53 41.13
C PRO A 697 4.46 69.14 41.79
N PRO A 698 3.56 68.86 42.75
CA PRO A 698 3.56 67.62 43.52
C PRO A 698 2.98 66.41 42.75
N ASP A 699 3.44 65.22 43.13
CA ASP A 699 2.94 63.94 42.60
C ASP A 699 1.44 63.73 42.85
N PHE A 700 0.74 63.24 41.81
CA PHE A 700 -0.64 62.75 41.91
C PHE A 700 -0.71 61.25 41.57
N GLU A 701 -0.93 60.42 42.60
CA GLU A 701 -1.08 58.96 42.45
C GLU A 701 -2.41 58.59 41.78
N VAL A 702 -2.42 58.45 40.44
CA VAL A 702 -3.61 58.01 39.69
C VAL A 702 -3.64 56.49 39.58
N ARG A 703 -4.56 55.86 40.33
CA ARG A 703 -4.80 54.41 40.29
C ARG A 703 -5.59 54.02 39.03
N TYR A 704 -5.07 53.04 38.29
CA TYR A 704 -5.80 52.42 37.19
C TYR A 704 -7.04 51.66 37.70
N VAL A 705 -8.21 52.00 37.15
CA VAL A 705 -9.42 51.17 37.22
C VAL A 705 -9.73 50.69 35.82
N ALA A 706 -9.56 49.39 35.57
CA ALA A 706 -9.89 48.78 34.30
C ALA A 706 -11.41 48.51 34.22
N ALA A 707 -12.12 49.34 33.46
CA ALA A 707 -13.52 49.11 33.14
C ALA A 707 -13.64 48.02 32.04
N SER A 708 -14.43 46.98 32.32
CA SER A 708 -14.77 45.91 31.37
C SER A 708 -16.08 46.23 30.64
N THR A 709 -16.44 45.38 29.67
CA THR A 709 -17.66 45.39 28.83
C THR A 709 -17.75 46.51 27.78
N GLY A 710 -18.37 46.25 26.61
CA GLY A 710 -18.95 44.98 26.15
C GLY A 710 -19.28 44.98 24.66
#